data_AF-A0A9D5CXD0-F1
#
_entry.id   AF-A0A9D5CXD0-F1
#
_cell.length_a   1.000
_cell.length_b   1.000
_cell.length_c   1.000
_cell.angle_alpha   90.00
_cell.angle_beta   90.00
_cell.angle_gamma   90.00
#
_symmetry.space_group_name_H-M   'P 1'
#
loop_
_entity.id
_entity.type
_entity.pdbx_description
1 polymer ?
#
loop_
_entity_poly.entity_id
_entity_poly.type
_entity_poly.pdbx_seq_one_letter_code
_entity_poly.pdbx_strand_id
1 'polypeptide(L)'
;MATMGEGDDALSRFEEATRNAQRLQLDTLRAILDRNAAAGYLQRHLPGGSLGADADASSFRCLVPLSSYHDYADLIHRIADGSESPSALSLDPLLCFFYSSGTSTMSPKMIPYFESNLAKASSNLSHQTSSALLQRLFPPRKSINKVLWFLYAGKVIETNGGFRAMPASAFPFQNKRSSTTPLLSMCVSPPAVVLGSDSYQQMYCHLLCGLRCSGSIDAIRAPYASGLIRAIHLLESKWEQLCNDIEFGFVCPELISDSSMREAVEELLGGPRPEIAKAIRGFCGKGQWQGILRELWPEARYIACVTTGSMEQYYPKLSYYAGDIPILCGDYFSSECSVGINMDRLSPPESTSFVIIPSAAYFEFLPFRPESPLVANETVDISGVEIGELYEIVVTTYRGLYRYRLGDIVKVVGFHNSSPKVKFVTRAPKNSSEIFTERDLMLAMENFQLMLNENEMGEVVEYAGYLDSDSKQEHLVVFVEIIKSCKEWIDSDCVERCCQLIEGCLGSVYKVRRASGSLGCLEVAIVRPGSFEDPSRIVVVLCLVPRNTMAILDGNLSGKSSWRLKSVVTVALTLLTSSQAILIVWSKRAGKYEYSVTTANFSVEALKCALSLAALSRIWKTQGVTEDNRLTTSFDEVKVYPIPAALYLVKNLLQYYIFAYVDAPAYQILKNLNIISTGVLYRIILKKKLSEVQWAAFILLCAGCTTAQLNPSSDHVLQTPFQGWIMAIIMALLSGFAGVYTEAIIKKRPSRNINVQNFWLYVFGMLFNIFAIFTQDFDAVMNKGFFHGYSFITVCMILNHALSGIAVSMVMKYADNIVKVYSTSVAMLLTAIVSVFLFGFHLSLAFFLGSTVVSVAVYLHSIGKPQR
;
A
#
# COMPACT_ATOMS: atom_id res chain seq x y z
N MET A 1 -22.94 33.48 16.03
CA MET A 1 -21.71 34.19 16.42
C MET A 1 -22.00 34.77 17.78
N ALA A 2 -21.15 34.53 18.77
CA ALA A 2 -21.32 35.14 20.07
C ALA A 2 -21.26 36.67 19.88
N THR A 3 -22.20 37.42 20.46
CA THR A 3 -22.05 38.88 20.54
C THR A 3 -20.78 39.22 21.33
N MET A 4 -20.19 40.41 21.17
CA MET A 4 -18.97 40.76 21.94
C MET A 4 -19.15 40.53 23.45
N GLY A 5 -20.37 40.75 24.00
CA GLY A 5 -20.71 40.44 25.39
C GLY A 5 -20.74 38.94 25.73
N GLU A 6 -21.23 38.07 24.83
CA GLU A 6 -21.18 36.61 25.00
C GLU A 6 -19.75 36.05 24.85
N GLY A 7 -18.91 36.70 24.05
CA GLY A 7 -17.49 36.35 23.91
C GLY A 7 -16.66 36.67 25.15
N ASP A 8 -16.91 37.82 25.78
CA ASP A 8 -16.27 38.21 27.03
C ASP A 8 -16.72 37.32 28.21
N ASP A 9 -17.99 36.91 28.26
CA ASP A 9 -18.49 35.92 29.23
C ASP A 9 -17.79 34.57 29.07
N ALA A 10 -17.69 34.05 27.84
CA ALA A 10 -17.01 32.77 27.58
C ALA A 10 -15.53 32.80 28.00
N LEU A 11 -14.83 33.91 27.73
CA LEU A 11 -13.44 34.08 28.15
C LEU A 11 -13.34 34.15 29.69
N SER A 12 -14.26 34.86 30.35
CA SER A 12 -14.33 34.91 31.83
C SER A 12 -14.53 33.52 32.44
N ARG A 13 -15.44 32.72 31.87
CA ARG A 13 -15.69 31.34 32.30
C ARG A 13 -14.49 30.42 32.07
N PHE A 14 -13.76 30.63 30.97
CA PHE A 14 -12.50 29.92 30.72
C PHE A 14 -11.41 30.32 31.73
N GLU A 15 -11.26 31.61 32.03
CA GLU A 15 -10.35 32.09 33.07
C GLU A 15 -10.71 31.51 34.44
N GLU A 16 -11.98 31.46 34.81
CA GLU A 16 -12.43 30.83 36.06
C GLU A 16 -12.11 29.34 36.09
N ALA A 17 -12.38 28.62 34.99
CA ALA A 17 -12.09 27.19 34.88
C ALA A 17 -10.59 26.87 35.06
N THR A 18 -9.70 27.75 34.61
CA THR A 18 -8.25 27.56 34.72
C THR A 18 -7.68 28.01 36.07
N ARG A 19 -8.38 28.84 36.86
CA ARG A 19 -7.94 29.26 38.21
C ARG A 19 -7.95 28.14 39.25
N ASN A 20 -8.92 27.23 39.16
CA ASN A 20 -9.09 26.10 40.09
C ASN A 20 -9.13 24.76 39.33
N ALA A 21 -8.17 24.54 38.44
CA ALA A 21 -8.17 23.43 37.49
C ALA A 21 -8.22 22.06 38.19
N GLN A 22 -7.49 21.88 39.29
CA GLN A 22 -7.48 20.62 40.06
C GLN A 22 -8.86 20.28 40.63
N ARG A 23 -9.54 21.24 41.26
CA ARG A 23 -10.89 21.04 41.80
C ARG A 23 -11.88 20.75 40.68
N LEU A 24 -11.82 21.51 39.60
CA LEU A 24 -12.71 21.35 38.45
C LEU A 24 -12.52 20.00 37.75
N GLN A 25 -11.30 19.46 37.72
CA GLN A 25 -11.02 18.11 37.23
C GLN A 25 -11.70 17.02 38.08
N LEU A 26 -11.65 17.15 39.40
CA LEU A 26 -12.35 16.22 40.31
C LEU A 26 -13.87 16.30 40.13
N ASP A 27 -14.43 17.51 40.04
CA ASP A 27 -15.85 17.71 39.80
C ASP A 27 -16.28 17.17 38.42
N THR A 28 -15.41 17.32 37.40
CA THR A 28 -15.60 16.76 36.07
C THR A 28 -15.59 15.23 36.10
N LEU A 29 -14.64 14.61 36.79
CA LEU A 29 -14.59 13.16 36.97
C LEU A 29 -15.85 12.62 37.65
N ARG A 30 -16.28 13.26 38.76
CA ARG A 30 -17.53 12.89 39.45
C ARG A 30 -18.73 12.96 38.52
N ALA A 31 -18.88 14.06 37.78
CA ALA A 31 -19.97 14.23 36.83
C ALA A 31 -19.98 13.15 35.72
N ILE A 32 -18.80 12.73 35.23
CA ILE A 32 -18.69 11.64 34.25
C ILE A 32 -19.12 10.31 34.86
N LEU A 33 -18.64 9.99 36.06
CA LEU A 33 -18.93 8.72 36.73
C LEU A 33 -20.40 8.63 37.13
N ASP A 34 -20.96 9.68 37.72
CA ASP A 34 -22.39 9.72 38.10
C ASP A 34 -23.29 9.55 36.87
N ARG A 35 -22.93 10.18 35.74
CA ARG A 35 -23.71 10.07 34.50
C ARG A 35 -23.63 8.68 33.89
N ASN A 36 -22.46 8.05 33.94
CA ASN A 36 -22.21 6.76 33.30
C ASN A 36 -22.15 5.58 34.28
N ALA A 37 -22.63 5.76 35.51
CA ALA A 37 -22.63 4.78 36.59
C ALA A 37 -23.17 3.39 36.18
N ALA A 38 -24.21 3.38 35.35
CA ALA A 38 -24.84 2.16 34.85
C ALA A 38 -24.33 1.70 33.47
N ALA A 39 -23.30 2.34 32.91
CA ALA A 39 -22.72 1.92 31.64
C ALA A 39 -22.00 0.56 31.81
N GLY A 40 -22.23 -0.36 30.87
CA GLY A 40 -21.75 -1.74 30.99
C GLY A 40 -20.24 -1.88 31.14
N TYR A 41 -19.44 -1.00 30.51
CA TYR A 41 -17.99 -0.96 30.67
C TYR A 41 -17.59 -0.54 32.08
N LEU A 42 -18.19 0.54 32.60
CA LEU A 42 -17.85 1.07 33.91
C LEU A 42 -18.24 0.11 35.03
N GLN A 43 -19.41 -0.55 34.93
CA GLN A 43 -19.87 -1.53 35.92
C GLN A 43 -18.91 -2.73 36.11
N ARG A 44 -18.13 -3.10 35.10
CA ARG A 44 -17.13 -4.18 35.20
C ARG A 44 -15.97 -3.83 36.12
N HIS A 45 -15.64 -2.54 36.21
CA HIS A 45 -14.50 -2.03 36.97
C HIS A 45 -14.93 -1.32 38.27
N LEU A 46 -16.14 -0.77 38.31
CA LEU A 46 -16.73 -0.03 39.42
C LEU A 46 -18.17 -0.55 39.67
N PRO A 47 -18.33 -1.71 40.32
CA PRO A 47 -19.65 -2.24 40.66
C PRO A 47 -20.37 -1.28 41.63
N GLY A 48 -21.47 -0.68 41.19
CA GLY A 48 -22.23 0.35 41.93
C GLY A 48 -22.12 1.77 41.34
N GLY A 49 -21.23 2.01 40.38
CA GLY A 49 -21.20 3.19 39.53
C GLY A 49 -20.84 4.53 40.22
N SER A 50 -20.48 4.50 41.50
CA SER A 50 -20.05 5.66 42.27
C SER A 50 -18.76 5.32 43.03
N LEU A 51 -17.80 6.24 42.96
CA LEU A 51 -16.78 6.38 43.99
C LEU A 51 -17.56 6.89 45.22
N GLY A 52 -17.70 6.11 46.29
CA GLY A 52 -18.42 6.56 47.50
C GLY A 52 -17.98 7.95 47.96
N ALA A 53 -18.74 8.62 48.82
CA ALA A 53 -18.53 10.05 49.15
C ALA A 53 -17.06 10.44 49.53
N ASP A 54 -16.27 9.48 50.03
CA ASP A 54 -14.87 9.62 50.44
C ASP A 54 -13.82 9.15 49.40
N ALA A 55 -14.22 8.60 48.25
CA ALA A 55 -13.31 8.02 47.27
C ALA A 55 -12.75 9.08 46.31
N ASP A 56 -11.43 9.07 46.15
CA ASP A 56 -10.63 10.08 45.45
C ASP A 56 -10.24 9.65 44.02
N ALA A 57 -9.62 10.56 43.25
CA ALA A 57 -9.11 10.25 41.92
C ALA A 57 -8.09 9.08 41.92
N SER A 58 -7.39 8.87 43.02
CA SER A 58 -6.48 7.73 43.23
C SER A 58 -7.23 6.40 43.22
N SER A 59 -8.39 6.35 43.89
CA SER A 59 -9.27 5.18 43.91
C SER A 59 -9.77 4.82 42.51
N PHE A 60 -10.16 5.82 41.72
CA PHE A 60 -10.52 5.63 40.30
C PHE A 60 -9.37 5.05 39.48
N ARG A 61 -8.16 5.60 39.62
CA ARG A 61 -6.95 5.12 38.93
C ARG A 61 -6.55 3.69 39.32
N CYS A 62 -6.86 3.26 40.54
CA CYS A 62 -6.59 1.92 41.00
C CYS A 62 -7.59 0.88 40.44
N LEU A 63 -8.86 1.27 40.29
CA LEU A 63 -9.94 0.35 39.93
C LEU A 63 -10.17 0.26 38.41
N VAL A 64 -10.03 1.38 37.70
CA VAL A 64 -10.22 1.44 36.25
C VAL A 64 -8.85 1.37 35.57
N PRO A 65 -8.60 0.40 34.68
CA PRO A 65 -7.30 0.29 34.01
C PRO A 65 -7.11 1.37 32.95
N LEU A 66 -5.85 1.66 32.60
CA LEU A 66 -5.52 2.39 31.38
C LEU A 66 -6.06 1.62 30.17
N SER A 67 -6.66 2.33 29.22
CA SER A 67 -7.26 1.75 28.03
C SER A 67 -6.72 2.38 26.75
N SER A 68 -6.87 1.67 25.65
CA SER A 68 -6.52 2.08 24.29
C SER A 68 -7.70 1.81 23.36
N TYR A 69 -7.62 2.26 22.10
CA TYR A 69 -8.67 1.97 21.12
C TYR A 69 -8.91 0.46 20.93
N HIS A 70 -7.87 -0.37 21.05
CA HIS A 70 -7.99 -1.82 20.86
C HIS A 70 -8.90 -2.46 21.90
N ASP A 71 -8.92 -1.92 23.13
CA ASP A 71 -9.76 -2.42 24.22
C ASP A 71 -11.26 -2.13 23.98
N TYR A 72 -11.56 -1.15 23.12
CA TYR A 72 -12.93 -0.78 22.74
C TYR A 72 -13.33 -1.27 21.35
N ALA A 73 -12.38 -1.65 20.49
CA ALA A 73 -12.63 -1.87 19.07
C ALA A 73 -13.75 -2.89 18.83
N ASP A 74 -13.67 -4.08 19.46
CA ASP A 74 -14.69 -5.12 19.32
C ASP A 74 -16.06 -4.66 19.81
N LEU A 75 -16.10 -3.94 20.94
CA LEU A 75 -17.35 -3.41 21.49
C LEU A 75 -17.97 -2.35 20.56
N ILE A 76 -17.16 -1.43 20.05
CA ILE A 76 -17.56 -0.39 19.10
C ILE A 76 -18.09 -1.03 17.81
N HIS A 77 -17.42 -2.05 17.29
CA HIS A 77 -17.88 -2.79 16.11
C HIS A 77 -19.23 -3.45 16.34
N ARG A 78 -19.42 -4.14 17.48
CA ARG A 78 -20.70 -4.75 17.83
C ARG A 78 -21.84 -3.73 17.97
N ILE A 79 -21.56 -2.55 18.53
CA ILE A 79 -22.53 -1.44 18.61
C ILE A 79 -22.83 -0.91 17.20
N ALA A 80 -21.80 -0.71 16.37
CA ALA A 80 -21.96 -0.26 14.99
C ALA A 80 -22.78 -1.24 14.14
N ASP A 81 -22.66 -2.54 14.39
CA ASP A 81 -23.43 -3.60 13.74
C ASP A 81 -24.85 -3.79 14.32
N GLY A 82 -25.19 -3.11 15.42
CA GLY A 82 -26.49 -3.24 16.09
C GLY A 82 -26.65 -4.50 16.95
N SER A 83 -25.57 -5.27 17.13
CA SER A 83 -25.55 -6.51 17.94
C SER A 83 -25.39 -6.27 19.45
N GLU A 84 -25.01 -5.06 19.85
CA GLU A 84 -24.81 -4.64 21.24
C GLU A 84 -25.42 -3.26 21.46
N SER A 85 -25.99 -3.02 22.65
CA SER A 85 -26.57 -1.73 23.00
C SER A 85 -25.49 -0.64 23.20
N PRO A 86 -25.68 0.59 22.69
CA PRO A 86 -24.78 1.72 22.99
C PRO A 86 -24.62 2.01 24.50
N SER A 87 -25.60 1.59 25.32
CA SER A 87 -25.54 1.68 26.79
C SER A 87 -24.38 0.91 27.42
N ALA A 88 -23.69 0.06 26.66
CA ALA A 88 -22.45 -0.57 27.09
C ALA A 88 -21.32 0.45 27.34
N LEU A 89 -21.33 1.61 26.67
CA LEU A 89 -20.29 2.65 26.81
C LEU A 89 -20.77 3.91 27.53
N SER A 90 -21.97 4.39 27.18
CA SER A 90 -22.57 5.59 27.77
C SER A 90 -24.09 5.48 27.77
N LEU A 91 -24.73 6.08 28.78
CA LEU A 91 -26.19 6.15 28.87
C LEU A 91 -26.80 7.24 27.98
N ASP A 92 -25.97 8.16 27.47
CA ASP A 92 -26.42 9.17 26.52
C ASP A 92 -26.75 8.52 25.16
N PRO A 93 -27.66 9.09 24.35
CA PRO A 93 -27.99 8.53 23.03
C PRO A 93 -26.82 8.59 22.06
N LEU A 94 -26.51 7.49 21.37
CA LEU A 94 -25.50 7.48 20.29
C LEU A 94 -26.06 8.14 19.03
N LEU A 95 -25.36 9.16 18.50
CA LEU A 95 -25.80 9.86 17.29
C LEU A 95 -25.13 9.36 16.01
N CYS A 96 -23.82 9.12 16.08
CA CYS A 96 -22.99 8.72 14.95
C CYS A 96 -21.62 8.24 15.43
N PHE A 97 -20.81 7.77 14.50
CA PHE A 97 -19.39 7.47 14.69
C PHE A 97 -18.53 8.48 13.92
N PHE A 98 -17.43 8.92 14.54
CA PHE A 98 -16.41 9.70 13.86
C PHE A 98 -15.26 8.83 13.41
N TYR A 99 -14.87 8.95 12.14
CA TYR A 99 -13.59 8.43 11.67
C TYR A 99 -12.49 9.36 12.18
N SER A 100 -11.59 8.84 13.02
CA SER A 100 -10.39 9.58 13.40
C SER A 100 -9.36 9.48 12.27
N SER A 101 -8.95 10.63 11.72
CA SER A 101 -7.90 10.72 10.70
C SER A 101 -6.50 10.46 11.25
N GLY A 102 -6.33 10.42 12.58
CA GLY A 102 -5.07 10.14 13.27
C GLY A 102 -4.71 8.66 13.35
N THR A 103 -5.03 7.87 12.32
CA THR A 103 -4.69 6.45 12.27
C THR A 103 -3.60 6.19 11.26
N SER A 104 -2.38 5.92 11.72
CA SER A 104 -1.36 5.25 10.89
C SER A 104 -1.69 3.75 10.66
N THR A 105 -2.91 3.28 11.00
CA THR A 105 -3.38 1.90 10.82
C THR A 105 -4.20 1.81 9.53
N MET A 106 -4.16 0.65 8.86
CA MET A 106 -4.88 0.39 7.60
C MET A 106 -6.42 0.58 7.69
N SER A 107 -6.99 0.67 8.91
CA SER A 107 -8.37 1.04 9.17
C SER A 107 -8.48 2.25 10.12
N PRO A 108 -9.37 3.22 9.83
CA PRO A 108 -9.59 4.36 10.72
C PRO A 108 -10.36 3.97 11.99
N LYS A 109 -10.00 4.58 13.12
CA LYS A 109 -10.69 4.41 14.40
C LYS A 109 -12.10 4.97 14.28
N MET A 110 -13.11 4.21 14.70
CA MET A 110 -14.49 4.67 14.81
C MET A 110 -14.75 5.12 16.24
N ILE A 111 -14.81 6.43 16.47
CA ILE A 111 -15.05 7.00 17.79
C ILE A 111 -16.55 7.26 17.95
N PRO A 112 -17.24 6.65 18.94
CA PRO A 112 -18.67 6.86 19.13
C PRO A 112 -18.97 8.27 19.65
N TYR A 113 -19.96 8.94 19.05
CA TYR A 113 -20.37 10.29 19.41
C TYR A 113 -21.74 10.30 20.08
N PHE A 114 -21.75 10.33 21.42
CA PHE A 114 -22.95 10.32 22.27
C PHE A 114 -23.52 11.72 22.56
N GLU A 115 -24.83 11.90 22.61
CA GLU A 115 -25.47 13.20 22.81
C GLU A 115 -25.42 13.71 24.27
N SER A 116 -24.22 13.98 24.78
CA SER A 116 -24.02 14.45 26.15
C SER A 116 -24.14 15.97 26.29
N ASN A 117 -25.04 16.44 27.15
CA ASN A 117 -25.24 17.88 27.41
C ASN A 117 -24.01 18.53 28.04
N LEU A 118 -23.34 17.83 28.96
CA LEU A 118 -22.12 18.31 29.61
C LEU A 118 -20.97 18.44 28.60
N ALA A 119 -20.78 17.42 27.75
CA ALA A 119 -19.79 17.48 26.67
C ALA A 119 -20.08 18.63 25.70
N LYS A 120 -21.34 18.80 25.29
CA LYS A 120 -21.76 19.91 24.41
C LYS A 120 -21.48 21.27 25.06
N ALA A 121 -21.79 21.43 26.35
CA ALA A 121 -21.52 22.67 27.07
C ALA A 121 -20.02 23.01 27.08
N SER A 122 -19.15 22.03 27.32
CA SER A 122 -17.71 22.26 27.29
C SER A 122 -17.15 22.51 25.89
N SER A 123 -17.63 21.80 24.86
CA SER A 123 -17.25 22.08 23.47
C SER A 123 -17.72 23.47 23.03
N ASN A 124 -18.93 23.89 23.41
CA ASN A 124 -19.45 25.23 23.14
C ASN A 124 -18.59 26.31 23.81
N LEU A 125 -18.22 26.12 25.08
CA LEU A 125 -17.30 27.03 25.77
C LEU A 125 -15.98 27.15 25.00
N SER A 126 -15.40 26.02 24.59
CA SER A 126 -14.14 25.98 23.82
C SER A 126 -14.25 26.79 22.51
N HIS A 127 -15.31 26.59 21.74
CA HIS A 127 -15.54 27.32 20.49
C HIS A 127 -15.84 28.81 20.70
N GLN A 128 -16.58 29.16 21.75
CA GLN A 128 -16.88 30.56 22.08
C GLN A 128 -15.62 31.30 22.53
N THR A 129 -14.81 30.70 23.41
CA THR A 129 -13.51 31.24 23.83
C THR A 129 -12.59 31.45 22.63
N SER A 130 -12.49 30.44 21.76
CA SER A 130 -11.71 30.51 20.52
C SER A 130 -12.15 31.66 19.62
N SER A 131 -13.47 31.80 19.42
CA SER A 131 -14.05 32.87 18.61
C SER A 131 -13.82 34.25 19.25
N ALA A 132 -13.94 34.38 20.57
CA ALA A 132 -13.72 35.63 21.30
C ALA A 132 -12.28 36.12 21.18
N LEU A 133 -11.30 35.21 21.35
CA LEU A 133 -9.88 35.52 21.15
C LEU A 133 -9.60 36.01 19.73
N LEU A 134 -10.17 35.33 18.73
CA LEU A 134 -9.99 35.73 17.34
C LEU A 134 -10.65 37.09 17.05
N GLN A 135 -11.83 37.36 17.59
CA GLN A 135 -12.51 38.66 17.43
C GLN A 135 -11.75 39.81 18.11
N ARG A 136 -11.05 39.55 19.22
CA ARG A 136 -10.18 40.56 19.86
C ARG A 136 -8.98 40.93 18.99
N LEU A 137 -8.37 39.93 18.33
CA LEU A 137 -7.27 40.17 17.40
C LEU A 137 -7.75 40.79 16.07
N PHE A 138 -8.88 40.31 15.57
CA PHE A 138 -9.44 40.67 14.27
C PHE A 138 -10.94 40.98 14.39
N PRO A 139 -11.33 42.19 14.83
CA PRO A 139 -12.73 42.58 14.97
C PRO A 139 -13.51 42.41 13.65
N PRO A 140 -14.78 41.98 13.68
CA PRO A 140 -15.56 41.72 12.48
C PRO A 140 -15.84 43.00 11.68
N ARG A 141 -15.67 42.94 10.36
CA ARG A 141 -15.99 44.05 9.42
C ARG A 141 -17.39 43.84 8.83
N LYS A 142 -18.16 44.93 8.66
CA LYS A 142 -19.53 44.87 8.11
C LYS A 142 -19.55 44.59 6.59
N SER A 143 -18.60 45.14 5.85
CA SER A 143 -18.53 45.07 4.38
C SER A 143 -17.73 43.88 3.84
N ILE A 144 -16.78 43.35 4.62
CA ILE A 144 -15.89 42.24 4.23
C ILE A 144 -16.03 41.15 5.29
N ASN A 145 -16.81 40.12 4.96
CA ASN A 145 -17.22 39.09 5.93
C ASN A 145 -17.16 37.66 5.39
N LYS A 146 -16.61 37.45 4.18
CA LYS A 146 -16.47 36.13 3.60
C LYS A 146 -15.14 35.51 3.97
N VAL A 147 -15.11 34.19 4.08
CA VAL A 147 -13.94 33.39 4.39
C VAL A 147 -13.75 32.40 3.27
N LEU A 148 -12.55 32.37 2.70
CA LEU A 148 -12.14 31.31 1.79
C LEU A 148 -11.76 30.10 2.64
N TRP A 149 -12.70 29.16 2.78
CA TRP A 149 -12.53 28.00 3.65
C TRP A 149 -12.48 26.72 2.83
N PHE A 150 -11.30 26.11 2.77
CA PHE A 150 -11.09 24.79 2.18
C PHE A 150 -11.59 23.71 3.13
N LEU A 151 -12.86 23.33 2.97
CA LEU A 151 -13.55 22.43 3.88
C LEU A 151 -14.23 21.30 3.12
N TYR A 152 -13.98 20.08 3.57
CA TYR A 152 -14.43 18.88 2.90
C TYR A 152 -15.25 18.05 3.88
N ALA A 153 -16.53 17.78 3.56
CA ALA A 153 -17.38 16.93 4.38
C ALA A 153 -16.95 15.45 4.31
N GLY A 154 -16.28 15.04 3.23
CA GLY A 154 -15.87 13.66 3.04
C GLY A 154 -17.06 12.69 2.92
N LYS A 155 -16.74 11.40 2.79
CA LYS A 155 -17.77 10.36 2.60
C LYS A 155 -18.46 10.02 3.92
N VAL A 156 -19.79 10.01 3.90
CA VAL A 156 -20.64 9.48 4.97
C VAL A 156 -21.00 8.04 4.64
N ILE A 157 -20.83 7.15 5.60
CA ILE A 157 -21.14 5.71 5.47
C ILE A 157 -22.20 5.37 6.52
N GLU A 158 -23.07 4.42 6.21
CA GLU A 158 -24.04 3.88 7.15
C GLU A 158 -23.56 2.51 7.64
N THR A 159 -23.60 2.29 8.95
CA THR A 159 -23.23 1.03 9.59
C THR A 159 -24.39 0.04 9.53
N ASN A 160 -24.13 -1.26 9.72
CA ASN A 160 -25.19 -2.28 9.69
C ASN A 160 -26.27 -2.05 10.75
N GLY A 161 -25.91 -1.42 11.88
CA GLY A 161 -26.83 -1.00 12.95
C GLY A 161 -27.59 0.31 12.66
N GLY A 162 -27.49 0.89 11.47
CA GLY A 162 -28.22 2.10 11.06
C GLY A 162 -27.62 3.41 11.59
N PHE A 163 -26.40 3.41 12.12
CA PHE A 163 -25.71 4.62 12.53
C PHE A 163 -24.88 5.20 11.38
N ARG A 164 -24.76 6.53 11.33
CA ARG A 164 -23.87 7.19 10.38
C ARG A 164 -22.44 7.20 10.91
N ALA A 165 -21.48 7.01 10.02
CA ALA A 165 -20.06 7.13 10.28
C ALA A 165 -19.43 8.14 9.30
N MET A 166 -18.71 9.14 9.83
CA MET A 166 -18.22 10.29 9.05
C MET A 166 -17.02 10.96 9.71
N PRO A 167 -16.24 11.80 9.00
CA PRO A 167 -15.27 12.69 9.66
C PRO A 167 -15.96 13.67 10.63
N ALA A 168 -15.32 14.03 11.73
CA ALA A 168 -15.90 14.98 12.71
C ALA A 168 -16.23 16.36 12.09
N SER A 169 -15.42 16.81 11.11
CA SER A 169 -15.65 18.04 10.35
C SER A 169 -16.93 18.01 9.51
N ALA A 170 -17.44 16.83 9.17
CA ALA A 170 -18.67 16.64 8.39
C ALA A 170 -19.94 16.83 9.22
N PHE A 171 -19.85 16.56 10.52
CA PHE A 171 -21.00 16.46 11.42
C PHE A 171 -21.89 17.72 11.43
N PRO A 172 -21.35 18.95 11.47
CA PRO A 172 -22.19 20.15 11.42
C PRO A 172 -23.09 20.18 10.17
N PHE A 173 -22.58 19.75 9.01
CA PHE A 173 -23.31 19.83 7.73
C PHE A 173 -24.42 18.79 7.59
N GLN A 174 -24.45 17.79 8.48
CA GLN A 174 -25.38 16.66 8.42
C GLN A 174 -26.61 16.82 9.32
N ASN A 175 -26.65 17.86 10.16
CA ASN A 175 -27.72 18.06 11.12
C ASN A 175 -28.67 19.19 10.70
N LYS A 176 -29.83 18.82 10.11
CA LYS A 176 -30.87 19.76 9.68
C LYS A 176 -31.47 20.61 10.80
N ARG A 177 -31.30 20.21 12.08
CA ARG A 177 -31.81 20.94 13.26
C ARG A 177 -30.78 21.85 13.93
N SER A 178 -29.52 21.81 13.51
CA SER A 178 -28.44 22.62 14.07
C SER A 178 -28.32 23.94 13.31
N SER A 179 -28.04 25.03 14.03
CA SER A 179 -27.78 26.38 13.55
C SER A 179 -26.49 26.48 12.69
N THR A 180 -26.41 25.75 11.58
CA THR A 180 -25.27 25.77 10.62
C THR A 180 -25.34 26.92 9.64
N THR A 181 -26.47 27.63 9.61
CA THR A 181 -26.73 28.84 8.83
C THR A 181 -25.65 29.94 8.99
N PRO A 182 -25.08 30.21 10.18
CA PRO A 182 -24.08 31.27 10.35
C PRO A 182 -22.66 30.89 9.90
N LEU A 183 -22.27 29.61 9.99
CA LEU A 183 -20.94 29.14 9.57
C LEU A 183 -20.85 29.07 8.04
N LEU A 184 -21.89 28.54 7.40
CA LEU A 184 -22.00 28.49 5.95
C LEU A 184 -22.19 29.88 5.32
N SER A 185 -22.85 30.81 6.00
CA SER A 185 -23.03 32.17 5.46
C SER A 185 -21.72 32.96 5.35
N MET A 186 -20.73 32.64 6.18
CA MET A 186 -19.38 33.23 6.09
C MET A 186 -18.52 32.55 5.02
N CYS A 187 -18.74 31.26 4.73
CA CYS A 187 -18.00 30.59 3.66
C CYS A 187 -18.31 31.25 2.31
N VAL A 188 -17.27 31.53 1.53
CA VAL A 188 -17.46 32.02 0.16
C VAL A 188 -17.98 30.92 -0.76
N SER A 189 -17.62 29.66 -0.49
CA SER A 189 -17.98 28.53 -1.34
C SER A 189 -19.39 28.00 -1.02
N PRO A 190 -20.20 27.67 -2.04
CA PRO A 190 -21.53 27.12 -1.84
C PRO A 190 -21.51 25.81 -1.03
N PRO A 191 -22.58 25.48 -0.28
CA PRO A 191 -22.68 24.22 0.46
C PRO A 191 -22.49 22.98 -0.42
N ALA A 192 -22.93 23.04 -1.69
CA ALA A 192 -22.74 21.96 -2.66
C ALA A 192 -21.25 21.66 -2.93
N VAL A 193 -20.38 22.67 -2.87
CA VAL A 193 -18.92 22.46 -2.97
C VAL A 193 -18.41 21.72 -1.74
N VAL A 194 -18.80 22.13 -0.52
CA VAL A 194 -18.35 21.48 0.73
C VAL A 194 -18.82 20.01 0.83
N LEU A 195 -20.00 19.72 0.30
CA LEU A 195 -20.63 18.40 0.29
C LEU A 195 -20.28 17.55 -0.94
N GLY A 196 -19.48 18.09 -1.86
CA GLY A 196 -19.06 17.40 -3.07
C GLY A 196 -18.39 16.05 -2.83
N SER A 197 -18.43 15.20 -3.84
CA SER A 197 -17.95 13.81 -3.77
C SER A 197 -16.45 13.65 -4.08
N ASP A 198 -15.86 14.58 -4.82
CA ASP A 198 -14.46 14.52 -5.28
C ASP A 198 -13.64 15.69 -4.72
N SER A 199 -12.63 15.39 -3.90
CA SER A 199 -11.82 16.41 -3.22
C SER A 199 -11.03 17.33 -4.15
N TYR A 200 -10.63 16.85 -5.33
CA TYR A 200 -9.91 17.67 -6.31
C TYR A 200 -10.85 18.69 -6.95
N GLN A 201 -12.04 18.26 -7.35
CA GLN A 201 -13.09 19.14 -7.89
C GLN A 201 -13.53 20.17 -6.84
N GLN A 202 -13.71 19.76 -5.58
CA GLN A 202 -14.03 20.66 -4.48
C GLN A 202 -12.97 21.75 -4.30
N MET A 203 -11.69 21.36 -4.30
CA MET A 203 -10.56 22.28 -4.15
C MET A 203 -10.50 23.30 -5.30
N TYR A 204 -10.71 22.85 -6.54
CA TYR A 204 -10.82 23.73 -7.71
C TYR A 204 -11.97 24.74 -7.56
N CYS A 205 -13.15 24.27 -7.17
CA CYS A 205 -14.31 25.13 -6.94
C CYS A 205 -14.10 26.11 -5.79
N HIS A 206 -13.44 25.72 -4.70
CA HIS A 206 -13.07 26.62 -3.61
C HIS A 206 -12.20 27.77 -4.10
N LEU A 207 -11.13 27.47 -4.87
CA LEU A 207 -10.27 28.49 -5.48
C LEU A 207 -11.06 29.41 -6.40
N LEU A 208 -11.90 28.85 -7.27
CA LEU A 208 -12.69 29.60 -8.23
C LEU A 208 -13.67 30.59 -7.54
N CYS A 209 -14.40 30.12 -6.53
CA CYS A 209 -15.26 30.99 -5.72
C CYS A 209 -14.45 32.07 -4.97
N GLY A 210 -13.29 31.71 -4.42
CA GLY A 210 -12.40 32.63 -3.72
C GLY A 210 -11.85 33.73 -4.62
N LEU A 211 -11.41 33.38 -5.82
CA LEU A 211 -10.89 34.33 -6.82
C LEU A 211 -11.99 35.25 -7.34
N ARG A 212 -13.19 34.71 -7.58
CA ARG A 212 -14.35 35.49 -8.04
C ARG A 212 -14.77 36.58 -7.05
N CYS A 213 -14.62 36.30 -5.76
CA CYS A 213 -15.01 37.15 -4.65
C CYS A 213 -13.81 37.73 -3.90
N SER A 214 -12.67 37.94 -4.58
CA SER A 214 -11.39 38.33 -3.98
C SER A 214 -11.48 39.55 -3.04
N GLY A 215 -12.25 40.58 -3.44
CA GLY A 215 -12.46 41.79 -2.63
C GLY A 215 -13.37 41.64 -1.41
N SER A 216 -13.91 40.46 -1.14
CA SER A 216 -14.79 40.19 0.02
C SER A 216 -14.21 39.16 0.99
N ILE A 217 -13.01 38.63 0.74
CA ILE A 217 -12.35 37.64 1.58
C ILE A 217 -11.64 38.31 2.76
N ASP A 218 -12.14 38.10 3.97
CA ASP A 218 -11.56 38.58 5.24
C ASP A 218 -10.44 37.67 5.75
N ALA A 219 -10.54 36.36 5.47
CA ALA A 219 -9.62 35.35 5.95
C ALA A 219 -9.58 34.12 5.06
N ILE A 220 -8.45 33.41 5.10
CA ILE A 220 -8.26 32.11 4.43
C ILE A 220 -8.16 31.05 5.52
N ARG A 221 -8.88 29.94 5.38
CA ARG A 221 -8.91 28.86 6.38
C ARG A 221 -8.82 27.48 5.76
N ALA A 222 -8.11 26.60 6.46
CA ALA A 222 -8.10 25.17 6.19
C ALA A 222 -7.93 24.42 7.52
N PRO A 223 -8.40 23.17 7.66
CA PRO A 223 -8.15 22.38 8.87
C PRO A 223 -6.65 22.21 9.16
N TYR A 224 -5.86 21.93 8.13
CA TYR A 224 -4.42 21.63 8.23
C TYR A 224 -3.63 22.40 7.16
N ALA A 225 -2.38 22.75 7.47
CA ALA A 225 -1.50 23.48 6.55
C ALA A 225 -1.28 22.72 5.23
N SER A 226 -1.14 21.39 5.27
CA SER A 226 -0.98 20.55 4.08
C SER A 226 -2.11 20.73 3.06
N GLY A 227 -3.36 20.78 3.52
CA GLY A 227 -4.53 21.00 2.64
C GLY A 227 -4.49 22.37 1.95
N LEU A 228 -3.96 23.40 2.61
CA LEU A 228 -3.80 24.72 2.03
C LEU A 228 -2.64 24.77 1.02
N ILE A 229 -1.51 24.15 1.33
CA ILE A 229 -0.39 24.01 0.38
C ILE A 229 -0.85 23.30 -0.90
N ARG A 230 -1.63 22.22 -0.78
CA ARG A 230 -2.21 21.53 -1.94
C ARG A 230 -3.12 22.44 -2.78
N ALA A 231 -3.94 23.26 -2.13
CA ALA A 231 -4.76 24.24 -2.85
C ALA A 231 -3.91 25.28 -3.59
N ILE A 232 -2.80 25.72 -3.00
CA ILE A 232 -1.87 26.67 -3.64
C ILE A 232 -1.16 26.00 -4.83
N HIS A 233 -0.70 24.75 -4.73
CA HIS A 233 -0.12 24.03 -5.87
C HIS A 233 -1.15 23.80 -7.00
N LEU A 234 -2.42 23.56 -6.66
CA LEU A 234 -3.47 23.49 -7.68
C LEU A 234 -3.64 24.84 -8.38
N LEU A 235 -3.63 25.94 -7.63
CA LEU A 235 -3.65 27.28 -8.18
C LEU A 235 -2.43 27.52 -9.10
N GLU A 236 -1.23 27.15 -8.68
CA GLU A 236 0.00 27.23 -9.49
C GLU A 236 -0.11 26.48 -10.82
N SER A 237 -0.71 25.29 -10.81
CA SER A 237 -0.82 24.45 -12.00
C SER A 237 -2.02 24.77 -12.90
N LYS A 238 -3.07 25.43 -12.37
CA LYS A 238 -4.35 25.64 -13.07
C LYS A 238 -4.83 27.09 -13.12
N TRP A 239 -4.00 28.08 -12.74
CA TRP A 239 -4.42 29.49 -12.74
C TRP A 239 -4.94 29.96 -14.11
N GLU A 240 -4.39 29.47 -15.23
CA GLU A 240 -4.86 29.82 -16.57
C GLU A 240 -6.31 29.36 -16.80
N GLN A 241 -6.62 28.12 -16.42
CA GLN A 241 -7.98 27.58 -16.52
C GLN A 241 -8.94 28.30 -15.57
N LEU A 242 -8.52 28.56 -14.33
CA LEU A 242 -9.30 29.35 -13.37
C LEU A 242 -9.62 30.75 -13.91
N CYS A 243 -8.66 31.41 -14.59
CA CYS A 243 -8.89 32.69 -15.24
C CYS A 243 -9.90 32.59 -16.39
N ASN A 244 -9.80 31.54 -17.21
CA ASN A 244 -10.75 31.32 -18.31
C ASN A 244 -12.17 31.12 -17.78
N ASP A 245 -12.35 30.31 -16.73
CA ASP A 245 -13.66 30.05 -16.13
C ASP A 245 -14.27 31.34 -15.52
N ILE A 246 -13.45 32.24 -14.94
CA ILE A 246 -13.90 33.56 -14.46
C ILE A 246 -14.24 34.50 -15.63
N GLU A 247 -13.43 34.47 -16.70
CA GLU A 247 -13.62 35.31 -17.87
C GLU A 247 -14.93 34.97 -18.59
N PHE A 248 -15.23 33.69 -18.77
CA PHE A 248 -16.44 33.23 -19.46
C PHE A 248 -17.64 33.02 -18.53
N GLY A 249 -17.42 32.84 -17.22
CA GLY A 249 -18.47 32.71 -16.22
C GLY A 249 -19.14 31.33 -16.16
N PHE A 250 -18.53 30.29 -16.71
CA PHE A 250 -19.01 28.90 -16.64
C PHE A 250 -17.85 27.94 -16.44
N VAL A 251 -18.13 26.71 -15.99
CA VAL A 251 -17.10 25.71 -15.67
C VAL A 251 -17.20 24.52 -16.62
N CYS A 252 -16.06 23.99 -17.07
CA CYS A 252 -16.04 22.86 -17.99
C CYS A 252 -16.68 21.59 -17.35
N PRO A 253 -17.70 20.97 -17.98
CA PRO A 253 -18.32 19.73 -17.48
C PRO A 253 -17.35 18.54 -17.36
N GLU A 254 -16.27 18.53 -18.14
CA GLU A 254 -15.23 17.50 -18.08
C GLU A 254 -14.32 17.65 -16.86
N LEU A 255 -14.21 18.88 -16.33
CA LEU A 255 -13.40 19.18 -15.15
C LEU A 255 -14.21 18.96 -13.87
N ILE A 256 -15.47 19.40 -13.85
CA ILE A 256 -16.39 19.24 -12.72
C ILE A 256 -17.56 18.34 -13.16
N SER A 257 -17.45 17.06 -12.82
CA SER A 257 -18.43 16.04 -13.18
C SER A 257 -19.70 16.10 -12.31
N ASP A 258 -19.59 16.61 -11.08
CA ASP A 258 -20.72 16.75 -10.15
C ASP A 258 -21.61 17.94 -10.56
N SER A 259 -22.83 17.65 -11.02
CA SER A 259 -23.76 18.66 -11.52
C SER A 259 -24.21 19.64 -10.43
N SER A 260 -24.42 19.18 -9.21
CA SER A 260 -24.89 20.05 -8.10
C SER A 260 -23.81 21.06 -7.72
N MET A 261 -22.56 20.63 -7.69
CA MET A 261 -21.42 21.51 -7.45
C MET A 261 -21.24 22.51 -8.59
N ARG A 262 -21.32 22.04 -9.84
CA ARG A 262 -21.17 22.90 -11.03
C ARG A 262 -22.25 24.00 -11.07
N GLU A 263 -23.52 23.62 -10.95
CA GLU A 263 -24.65 24.58 -10.97
C GLU A 263 -24.52 25.64 -9.87
N ALA A 264 -24.17 25.24 -8.65
CA ALA A 264 -24.00 26.18 -7.54
C ALA A 264 -22.81 27.14 -7.72
N VAL A 265 -21.73 26.68 -8.35
CA VAL A 265 -20.57 27.53 -8.64
C VAL A 265 -20.87 28.49 -9.79
N GLU A 266 -21.53 28.04 -10.85
CA GLU A 266 -21.92 28.89 -11.99
C GLU A 266 -22.91 29.98 -11.55
N GLU A 267 -23.86 29.65 -10.67
CA GLU A 267 -24.75 30.62 -10.04
C GLU A 267 -23.96 31.70 -9.27
N LEU A 268 -22.93 31.30 -8.50
CA LEU A 268 -22.06 32.22 -7.77
C LEU A 268 -21.18 33.07 -8.71
N LEU A 269 -20.70 32.51 -9.82
CA LEU A 269 -19.95 33.25 -10.83
C LEU A 269 -20.78 34.39 -11.41
N GLY A 270 -22.08 34.15 -11.64
CA GLY A 270 -23.03 35.17 -12.08
C GLY A 270 -22.67 35.80 -13.44
N GLY A 271 -22.00 35.02 -14.30
CA GLY A 271 -21.57 35.42 -15.64
C GLY A 271 -20.13 35.98 -15.75
N PRO A 272 -19.72 36.37 -16.98
CA PRO A 272 -18.37 36.84 -17.32
C PRO A 272 -17.81 37.97 -16.45
N ARG A 273 -16.54 37.87 -16.07
CA ARG A 273 -15.75 38.95 -15.43
C ARG A 273 -14.30 39.01 -15.96
N PRO A 274 -14.08 39.51 -17.18
CA PRO A 274 -12.76 39.58 -17.79
C PRO A 274 -11.76 40.43 -16.99
N GLU A 275 -12.23 41.45 -16.27
CA GLU A 275 -11.34 42.33 -15.48
C GLU A 275 -10.65 41.60 -14.32
N ILE A 276 -11.38 40.71 -13.63
CA ILE A 276 -10.82 39.89 -12.53
C ILE A 276 -9.83 38.88 -13.11
N ALA A 277 -10.21 38.21 -14.20
CA ALA A 277 -9.32 37.27 -14.88
C ALA A 277 -8.01 37.96 -15.32
N LYS A 278 -8.09 39.14 -15.95
CA LYS A 278 -6.93 39.92 -16.38
C LYS A 278 -6.01 40.30 -15.21
N ALA A 279 -6.56 40.70 -14.07
CA ALA A 279 -5.79 40.99 -12.87
C ALA A 279 -5.03 39.75 -12.37
N ILE A 280 -5.72 38.60 -12.26
CA ILE A 280 -5.11 37.33 -11.82
C ILE A 280 -3.99 36.89 -12.78
N ARG A 281 -4.21 36.98 -14.11
CA ARG A 281 -3.16 36.71 -15.10
C ARG A 281 -1.94 37.62 -14.90
N GLY A 282 -2.17 38.88 -14.53
CA GLY A 282 -1.10 39.84 -14.22
C GLY A 282 -0.28 39.49 -12.97
N PHE A 283 -0.88 38.83 -11.98
CA PHE A 283 -0.17 38.36 -10.79
C PHE A 283 0.53 37.03 -11.03
N CYS A 284 -0.22 35.99 -11.41
CA CYS A 284 0.29 34.63 -11.58
C CYS A 284 1.27 34.51 -12.77
N GLY A 285 1.06 35.27 -13.84
CA GLY A 285 1.89 35.23 -15.05
C GLY A 285 3.34 35.73 -14.84
N LYS A 286 3.63 36.41 -13.72
CA LYS A 286 5.00 36.84 -13.37
C LYS A 286 5.90 35.68 -12.92
N GLY A 287 5.31 34.54 -12.54
CA GLY A 287 6.06 33.39 -12.01
C GLY A 287 6.67 33.60 -10.61
N GLN A 288 6.38 34.74 -9.96
CA GLN A 288 6.78 35.03 -8.58
C GLN A 288 5.62 34.74 -7.64
N TRP A 289 5.77 33.71 -6.80
CA TRP A 289 4.71 33.24 -5.91
C TRP A 289 4.87 33.69 -4.45
N GLN A 290 5.96 34.38 -4.12
CA GLN A 290 6.13 34.96 -2.80
C GLN A 290 5.04 36.01 -2.54
N GLY A 291 4.31 35.88 -1.43
CA GLY A 291 3.23 36.80 -1.08
C GLY A 291 2.02 36.77 -2.02
N ILE A 292 1.90 35.75 -2.89
CA ILE A 292 0.81 35.66 -3.87
C ILE A 292 -0.59 35.71 -3.23
N LEU A 293 -0.73 35.20 -2.00
CA LEU A 293 -2.02 35.22 -1.30
C LEU A 293 -2.46 36.64 -0.97
N ARG A 294 -1.52 37.55 -0.69
CA ARG A 294 -1.79 38.98 -0.47
C ARG A 294 -2.23 39.66 -1.77
N GLU A 295 -1.61 39.34 -2.90
CA GLU A 295 -1.96 39.91 -4.20
C GLU A 295 -3.36 39.45 -4.67
N LEU A 296 -3.67 38.16 -4.50
CA LEU A 296 -4.95 37.58 -4.91
C LEU A 296 -6.10 37.92 -3.96
N TRP A 297 -5.82 38.02 -2.66
CA TRP A 297 -6.80 38.32 -1.61
C TRP A 297 -6.29 39.46 -0.72
N PRO A 298 -6.28 40.71 -1.24
CA PRO A 298 -5.68 41.85 -0.54
C PRO A 298 -6.34 42.16 0.81
N GLU A 299 -7.63 41.85 0.93
CA GLU A 299 -8.40 42.07 2.16
C GLU A 299 -8.22 40.98 3.21
N ALA A 300 -7.49 39.90 2.92
CA ALA A 300 -7.26 38.82 3.86
C ALA A 300 -6.38 39.29 5.03
N ARG A 301 -6.90 39.21 6.26
CA ARG A 301 -6.20 39.67 7.47
C ARG A 301 -5.38 38.57 8.14
N TYR A 302 -5.74 37.32 7.93
CA TYR A 302 -5.04 36.17 8.49
C TYR A 302 -5.34 34.89 7.72
N ILE A 303 -4.43 33.92 7.87
CA ILE A 303 -4.59 32.53 7.46
C ILE A 303 -4.77 31.71 8.73
N ALA A 304 -5.76 30.83 8.82
CA ALA A 304 -5.92 29.94 9.97
C ALA A 304 -5.90 28.47 9.56
N CYS A 305 -4.94 27.72 10.11
CA CYS A 305 -4.82 26.28 9.95
C CYS A 305 -3.97 25.68 11.07
N VAL A 306 -4.03 24.37 11.27
CA VAL A 306 -3.09 23.69 12.18
C VAL A 306 -1.69 23.69 11.56
N THR A 307 -0.72 24.22 12.31
CA THR A 307 0.71 24.33 11.92
C THR A 307 1.66 23.66 12.92
N THR A 308 1.13 22.99 13.95
CA THR A 308 1.91 22.26 14.96
C THR A 308 2.00 20.76 14.63
N GLY A 309 2.96 20.06 15.23
CA GLY A 309 3.18 18.63 14.97
C GLY A 309 3.72 18.42 13.57
N SER A 310 3.27 17.39 12.85
CA SER A 310 3.70 17.18 11.45
C SER A 310 3.34 18.31 10.51
N MET A 311 2.45 19.21 10.87
CA MET A 311 2.13 20.36 10.02
C MET A 311 3.19 21.47 10.04
N GLU A 312 4.11 21.43 11.00
CA GLU A 312 5.19 22.44 11.18
C GLU A 312 6.09 22.52 9.95
N GLN A 313 6.31 21.40 9.26
CA GLN A 313 7.10 21.32 8.03
C GLN A 313 6.58 22.22 6.90
N TYR A 314 5.26 22.49 6.84
CA TYR A 314 4.66 23.31 5.78
C TYR A 314 4.70 24.80 6.11
N TYR A 315 5.04 25.18 7.34
CA TYR A 315 4.99 26.57 7.79
C TYR A 315 5.93 27.50 7.01
N PRO A 316 7.20 27.13 6.71
CA PRO A 316 8.07 27.99 5.90
C PRO A 316 7.50 28.27 4.51
N LYS A 317 6.98 27.23 3.85
CA LYS A 317 6.38 27.34 2.52
C LYS A 317 5.08 28.14 2.54
N LEU A 318 4.24 27.91 3.54
CA LEU A 318 3.02 28.69 3.71
C LEU A 318 3.35 30.16 3.98
N SER A 319 4.38 30.45 4.77
CA SER A 319 4.86 31.81 5.04
C SER A 319 5.37 32.49 3.76
N TYR A 320 6.07 31.75 2.90
CA TYR A 320 6.49 32.22 1.58
C TYR A 320 5.30 32.69 0.73
N TYR A 321 4.22 31.90 0.63
CA TYR A 321 3.02 32.28 -0.12
C TYR A 321 2.17 33.36 0.56
N ALA A 322 2.11 33.34 1.90
CA ALA A 322 1.35 34.30 2.70
C ALA A 322 1.91 35.71 2.64
N GLY A 323 3.24 35.85 2.51
CA GLY A 323 3.92 37.14 2.57
C GLY A 323 3.82 37.73 3.97
N ASP A 324 3.10 38.84 4.11
CA ASP A 324 2.89 39.57 5.36
C ASP A 324 1.55 39.21 6.05
N ILE A 325 0.77 38.29 5.50
CA ILE A 325 -0.46 37.82 6.15
C ILE A 325 -0.09 36.91 7.33
N PRO A 326 -0.51 37.22 8.57
CA PRO A 326 -0.23 36.39 9.73
C PRO A 326 -0.90 35.01 9.63
N ILE A 327 -0.16 33.97 9.96
CA ILE A 327 -0.63 32.58 10.02
C ILE A 327 -0.94 32.24 11.48
N LEU A 328 -2.19 31.86 11.75
CA LEU A 328 -2.70 31.56 13.08
C LEU A 328 -2.87 30.06 13.25
N CYS A 329 -2.21 29.50 14.27
CA CYS A 329 -2.49 28.12 14.67
C CYS A 329 -3.86 28.04 15.38
N GLY A 330 -4.64 27.03 14.99
CA GLY A 330 -5.91 26.67 15.64
C GLY A 330 -5.74 26.20 17.09
N ASP A 331 -6.83 25.73 17.68
CA ASP A 331 -6.83 25.10 19.01
C ASP A 331 -6.55 23.60 18.90
N TYR A 332 -6.28 22.96 20.03
CA TYR A 332 -5.95 21.55 20.11
C TYR A 332 -7.21 20.70 20.37
N PHE A 333 -7.67 20.02 19.30
CA PHE A 333 -8.83 19.14 19.30
C PHE A 333 -8.49 17.72 18.82
N SER A 334 -9.25 16.73 19.31
CA SER A 334 -9.27 15.37 18.79
C SER A 334 -10.72 14.91 18.51
N SER A 335 -10.88 13.76 17.84
CA SER A 335 -12.21 13.16 17.64
C SER A 335 -12.83 12.66 18.95
N GLU A 336 -11.99 12.33 19.95
CA GLU A 336 -12.38 11.88 21.28
C GLU A 336 -12.83 13.04 22.19
N CYS A 337 -12.11 14.16 22.21
CA CYS A 337 -12.46 15.34 23.02
C CYS A 337 -11.75 16.63 22.59
N SER A 338 -12.21 17.76 23.14
CA SER A 338 -11.50 19.04 23.08
C SER A 338 -10.39 19.05 24.14
N VAL A 339 -9.15 19.37 23.77
CA VAL A 339 -8.00 19.25 24.66
C VAL A 339 -7.55 20.59 25.21
N GLY A 340 -7.21 21.55 24.34
CA GLY A 340 -6.60 22.81 24.77
C GLY A 340 -6.86 24.00 23.84
N ILE A 341 -6.85 25.22 24.39
CA ILE A 341 -7.01 26.48 23.64
C ILE A 341 -5.65 27.12 23.40
N ASN A 342 -5.42 27.61 22.18
CA ASN A 342 -4.28 28.46 21.88
C ASN A 342 -4.60 29.91 22.25
N MET A 343 -4.07 30.35 23.40
CA MET A 343 -4.25 31.72 23.90
C MET A 343 -3.34 32.73 23.17
N ASP A 344 -2.24 32.28 22.56
CA ASP A 344 -1.26 33.12 21.85
C ASP A 344 -1.23 32.75 20.36
N ARG A 345 -2.27 33.18 19.64
CA ARG A 345 -2.51 32.76 18.25
C ARG A 345 -1.51 33.30 17.22
N LEU A 346 -0.75 34.33 17.57
CA LEU A 346 0.25 34.96 16.70
C LEU A 346 1.64 34.35 16.89
N SER A 347 1.81 33.51 17.91
CA SER A 347 3.07 32.82 18.15
C SER A 347 3.42 31.90 16.97
N PRO A 348 4.70 31.84 16.56
CA PRO A 348 5.12 30.90 15.53
C PRO A 348 4.98 29.45 16.03
N PRO A 349 4.88 28.47 15.12
CA PRO A 349 4.60 27.06 15.46
C PRO A 349 5.53 26.47 16.53
N GLU A 350 6.81 26.85 16.50
CA GLU A 350 7.85 26.36 17.40
C GLU A 350 7.57 26.76 18.86
N SER A 351 6.84 27.84 19.08
CA SER A 351 6.47 28.36 20.40
C SER A 351 4.99 28.18 20.74
N THR A 352 4.20 27.69 19.78
CA THR A 352 2.76 27.45 19.96
C THR A 352 2.53 26.45 21.07
N SER A 353 1.58 26.78 21.93
CA SER A 353 1.24 25.99 23.11
C SER A 353 -0.21 26.21 23.51
N PHE A 354 -0.78 25.19 24.14
CA PHE A 354 -2.21 25.07 24.38
C PHE A 354 -2.48 24.99 25.88
N VAL A 355 -3.44 25.76 26.36
CA VAL A 355 -3.90 25.68 27.75
C VAL A 355 -4.96 24.59 27.82
N ILE A 356 -4.72 23.55 28.61
CA ILE A 356 -5.68 22.44 28.81
C ILE A 356 -7.01 23.00 29.36
N ILE A 357 -8.14 22.50 28.86
CA ILE A 357 -9.49 22.93 29.24
C ILE A 357 -10.01 22.00 30.34
N PRO A 358 -9.98 22.38 31.63
CA PRO A 358 -10.22 21.42 32.71
C PRO A 358 -11.67 20.92 32.81
N SER A 359 -12.62 21.50 32.07
CA SER A 359 -14.01 21.02 32.01
C SER A 359 -14.30 20.10 30.82
N ALA A 360 -13.36 19.92 29.89
CA ALA A 360 -13.64 19.22 28.63
C ALA A 360 -13.63 17.70 28.77
N ALA A 361 -12.73 17.19 29.62
CA ALA A 361 -12.59 15.80 30.00
C ALA A 361 -11.84 15.77 31.34
N TYR A 362 -11.82 14.61 32.01
CA TYR A 362 -10.83 14.37 33.06
C TYR A 362 -9.51 13.94 32.40
N PHE A 363 -8.45 14.72 32.64
CA PHE A 363 -7.12 14.59 32.06
C PHE A 363 -6.14 14.00 33.08
N GLU A 364 -5.47 12.95 32.64
CA GLU A 364 -4.35 12.30 33.29
C GLU A 364 -3.13 12.39 32.38
N PHE A 365 -1.94 12.39 32.97
CA PHE A 365 -0.69 12.53 32.25
C PHE A 365 0.21 11.33 32.56
N LEU A 366 0.50 10.51 31.56
CA LEU A 366 1.38 9.37 31.71
C LEU A 366 2.82 9.80 31.39
N PRO A 367 3.78 9.77 32.33
CA PRO A 367 5.15 10.19 32.07
C PRO A 367 5.76 9.46 30.88
N PHE A 368 6.33 10.20 29.92
CA PHE A 368 6.89 9.64 28.69
C PHE A 368 8.40 9.87 28.62
N ARG A 369 9.17 8.79 28.58
CA ARG A 369 10.64 8.83 28.39
C ARG A 369 11.00 8.20 27.05
N PRO A 370 11.57 8.95 26.08
CA PRO A 370 11.90 8.42 24.76
C PRO A 370 12.82 7.19 24.79
N GLU A 371 13.72 7.13 25.77
CA GLU A 371 14.72 6.06 25.92
C GLU A 371 14.15 4.81 26.59
N SER A 372 13.03 4.93 27.31
CA SER A 372 12.40 3.81 28.03
C SER A 372 10.89 4.02 28.15
N PRO A 373 10.15 3.86 27.03
CA PRO A 373 8.70 4.11 26.99
C PRO A 373 7.86 3.12 27.82
N LEU A 374 8.49 2.15 28.49
CA LEU A 374 7.85 1.04 29.21
C LEU A 374 7.85 1.18 30.75
N VAL A 375 8.45 2.22 31.32
CA VAL A 375 8.79 2.24 32.76
C VAL A 375 7.73 2.93 33.64
N ALA A 376 6.90 3.81 33.09
CA ALA A 376 5.87 4.49 33.89
C ALA A 376 4.50 3.87 33.64
N ASN A 377 3.93 3.21 34.66
CA ASN A 377 2.55 2.71 34.66
C ASN A 377 1.59 3.63 35.43
N GLU A 378 2.11 4.60 36.15
CA GLU A 378 1.32 5.51 36.98
C GLU A 378 1.17 6.86 36.29
N THR A 379 -0.09 7.27 36.12
CA THR A 379 -0.44 8.60 35.62
C THR A 379 -0.42 9.62 36.75
N VAL A 380 -0.04 10.85 36.43
CA VAL A 380 -0.18 12.00 37.32
C VAL A 380 -1.38 12.86 36.93
N ASP A 381 -1.92 13.53 37.93
CA ASP A 381 -3.03 14.45 37.86
C ASP A 381 -2.60 15.75 37.16
N ILE A 382 -3.57 16.62 36.80
CA ILE A 382 -3.29 17.92 36.17
C ILE A 382 -2.33 18.82 36.99
N SER A 383 -2.30 18.67 38.31
CA SER A 383 -1.43 19.41 39.23
C SER A 383 -0.09 18.73 39.49
N GLY A 384 0.06 17.46 39.11
CA GLY A 384 1.27 16.65 39.33
C GLY A 384 2.25 16.70 38.16
N VAL A 385 1.98 17.49 37.12
CA VAL A 385 2.87 17.63 35.97
C VAL A 385 3.99 18.63 36.24
N GLU A 386 5.17 18.36 35.69
CA GLU A 386 6.36 19.18 35.87
C GLU A 386 6.74 19.92 34.59
N ILE A 387 7.19 21.17 34.72
CA ILE A 387 7.62 21.98 33.57
C ILE A 387 8.88 21.37 32.96
N GLY A 388 8.87 21.19 31.65
CA GLY A 388 9.98 20.60 30.90
C GLY A 388 9.81 19.11 30.61
N GLU A 389 8.97 18.42 31.38
CA GLU A 389 8.75 16.99 31.24
C GLU A 389 7.75 16.65 30.12
N LEU A 390 7.87 15.42 29.61
CA LEU A 390 7.05 14.86 28.55
C LEU A 390 6.01 13.90 29.11
N TYR A 391 4.79 14.00 28.60
CA TYR A 391 3.69 13.15 29.02
C TYR A 391 2.85 12.71 27.83
N GLU A 392 2.34 11.48 27.88
CA GLU A 392 1.22 11.07 27.05
C GLU A 392 -0.10 11.48 27.70
N ILE A 393 -0.99 12.10 26.93
CA ILE A 393 -2.32 12.50 27.42
C ILE A 393 -3.23 11.27 27.53
N VAL A 394 -3.84 11.12 28.70
CA VAL A 394 -4.87 10.13 29.01
C VAL A 394 -6.16 10.86 29.37
N VAL A 395 -7.29 10.44 28.81
CA VAL A 395 -8.59 11.11 28.99
C VAL A 395 -9.68 10.17 29.47
N THR A 396 -10.50 10.67 30.38
CA THR A 396 -11.81 10.11 30.69
C THR A 396 -12.88 11.11 30.24
N THR A 397 -13.76 10.71 29.33
CA THR A 397 -14.71 11.62 28.66
C THR A 397 -16.14 11.35 29.09
N TYR A 398 -16.99 12.37 29.02
CA TYR A 398 -18.45 12.23 29.19
C TYR A 398 -19.08 11.19 28.25
N ARG A 399 -18.42 10.90 27.12
CA ARG A 399 -18.91 10.06 26.02
C ARG A 399 -18.49 8.60 26.13
N GLY A 400 -18.02 8.16 27.30
CA GLY A 400 -17.81 6.75 27.60
C GLY A 400 -16.44 6.19 27.20
N LEU A 401 -15.42 7.05 27.08
CA LEU A 401 -14.02 6.61 27.05
C LEU A 401 -13.45 6.81 28.46
N TYR A 402 -12.87 5.77 29.07
CA TYR A 402 -12.39 5.79 30.45
C TYR A 402 -10.91 5.47 30.50
N ARG A 403 -10.12 6.38 31.09
CA ARG A 403 -8.64 6.33 31.13
C ARG A 403 -8.03 5.96 29.78
N TYR A 404 -8.60 6.54 28.72
CA TYR A 404 -8.24 6.28 27.34
C TYR A 404 -6.97 7.04 26.97
N ARG A 405 -5.96 6.29 26.55
CA ARG A 405 -4.71 6.81 26.00
C ARG A 405 -4.97 7.50 24.66
N LEU A 406 -4.88 8.82 24.65
CA LEU A 406 -5.08 9.63 23.45
C LEU A 406 -3.95 9.37 22.43
N GLY A 407 -2.79 8.92 22.92
CA GLY A 407 -1.60 8.69 22.11
C GLY A 407 -0.94 9.99 21.66
N ASP A 408 -1.16 11.10 22.38
CA ASP A 408 -0.53 12.39 22.13
C ASP A 408 0.54 12.66 23.17
N ILE A 409 1.78 12.81 22.73
CA ILE A 409 2.90 13.23 23.57
C ILE A 409 2.98 14.74 23.57
N VAL A 410 2.95 15.31 24.78
CA VAL A 410 3.03 16.75 25.00
C VAL A 410 4.15 17.09 25.99
N LYS A 411 4.74 18.26 25.81
CA LYS A 411 5.68 18.86 26.75
C LYS A 411 4.99 19.93 27.58
N VAL A 412 5.10 19.89 28.88
CA VAL A 412 4.59 20.96 29.74
C VAL A 412 5.57 22.13 29.66
N VAL A 413 5.11 23.29 29.20
CA VAL A 413 5.94 24.49 29.01
C VAL A 413 5.65 25.57 30.03
N GLY A 414 4.62 25.40 30.84
CA GLY A 414 4.24 26.33 31.91
C GLY A 414 2.80 26.09 32.35
N PHE A 415 2.22 27.09 32.98
CA PHE A 415 0.83 27.08 33.46
C PHE A 415 0.14 28.39 33.10
N HIS A 416 -1.15 28.31 32.74
CA HIS A 416 -2.05 29.45 32.71
C HIS A 416 -2.98 29.35 33.91
N ASN A 417 -2.82 30.29 34.86
CA ASN A 417 -3.35 30.14 36.22
C ASN A 417 -2.86 28.81 36.83
N SER A 418 -3.78 27.87 37.10
CA SER A 418 -3.46 26.52 37.61
C SER A 418 -3.56 25.41 36.55
N SER A 419 -3.95 25.74 35.31
CA SER A 419 -4.07 24.76 34.22
C SER A 419 -2.76 24.64 33.44
N PRO A 420 -2.26 23.43 33.15
CA PRO A 420 -1.06 23.21 32.37
C PRO A 420 -1.16 23.82 30.98
N LYS A 421 -0.08 24.47 30.58
CA LYS A 421 0.18 24.92 29.21
C LYS A 421 1.11 23.91 28.56
N VAL A 422 0.63 23.25 27.52
CA VAL A 422 1.31 22.12 26.87
C VAL A 422 1.66 22.43 25.42
N LYS A 423 2.85 22.02 24.99
CA LYS A 423 3.26 22.02 23.58
C LYS A 423 3.07 20.61 23.03
N PHE A 424 2.37 20.48 21.91
CA PHE A 424 2.27 19.21 21.19
C PHE A 424 3.65 18.81 20.65
N VAL A 425 4.05 17.55 20.85
CA VAL A 425 5.38 17.06 20.43
C VAL A 425 5.26 16.04 19.29
N THR A 426 4.55 14.95 19.50
CA THR A 426 4.38 13.87 18.52
C THR A 426 3.24 12.97 18.95
N ARG A 427 2.73 12.13 18.04
CA ARG A 427 1.94 10.96 18.43
C ARG A 427 2.84 9.92 19.10
N ALA A 428 2.35 9.30 20.16
CA ALA A 428 2.99 8.18 20.84
C ALA A 428 3.08 6.98 19.88
N PRO A 429 4.14 6.16 19.98
CA PRO A 429 4.21 4.93 19.23
C PRO A 429 3.06 4.00 19.65
N LYS A 430 2.42 3.38 18.67
CA LYS A 430 1.25 2.49 18.81
C LYS A 430 1.54 1.22 19.57
N ASN A 431 2.75 0.71 19.43
CA ASN A 431 3.22 -0.49 20.08
C ASN A 431 4.73 -0.39 20.32
N SER A 432 5.24 -1.16 21.29
CA SER A 432 6.67 -1.22 21.64
C SER A 432 7.57 -1.71 20.51
N SER A 433 6.98 -2.16 19.39
CA SER A 433 7.63 -2.63 18.17
C SER A 433 7.71 -1.58 17.07
N GLU A 434 7.07 -0.40 17.24
CA GLU A 434 7.10 0.66 16.23
C GLU A 434 8.54 1.17 16.07
N ILE A 435 9.01 1.14 14.81
CA ILE A 435 10.43 1.25 14.51
C ILE A 435 10.87 2.71 14.38
N PHE A 436 9.96 3.58 13.92
CA PHE A 436 10.20 5.01 13.72
C PHE A 436 8.94 5.80 14.09
N THR A 437 9.11 7.02 14.57
CA THR A 437 8.02 7.95 14.89
C THR A 437 7.82 8.99 13.79
N GLU A 438 6.68 9.69 13.81
CA GLU A 438 6.41 10.83 12.92
C GLU A 438 7.49 11.92 13.06
N ARG A 439 7.96 12.17 14.28
CA ARG A 439 9.05 13.10 14.56
C ARG A 439 10.37 12.66 13.95
N ASP A 440 10.71 11.38 14.03
CA ASP A 440 11.94 10.85 13.42
C ASP A 440 11.94 11.09 11.91
N LEU A 441 10.78 10.89 11.27
CA LEU A 441 10.62 11.12 9.83
C LEU A 441 10.72 12.60 9.46
N MET A 442 10.13 13.51 10.25
CA MET A 442 10.27 14.95 10.05
C MET A 442 11.73 15.40 10.12
N LEU A 443 12.44 15.04 11.18
CA LEU A 443 13.86 15.40 11.34
C LEU A 443 14.72 14.82 10.20
N ALA A 444 14.42 13.59 9.78
CA ALA A 444 15.09 12.99 8.64
C ALA A 444 14.86 13.77 7.34
N MET A 445 13.65 14.25 7.10
CA MET A 445 13.30 15.00 5.90
C MET A 445 13.81 16.44 5.93
N GLU A 446 13.89 17.08 7.09
CA GLU A 446 14.56 18.38 7.26
C GLU A 446 16.05 18.29 6.87
N ASN A 447 16.76 17.27 7.39
CA ASN A 447 18.16 17.04 7.03
C ASN A 447 18.31 16.66 5.56
N PHE A 448 17.35 15.90 5.00
CA PHE A 448 17.32 15.59 3.58
C PHE A 448 17.12 16.84 2.72
N GLN A 449 16.23 17.76 3.12
CA GLN A 449 16.02 19.04 2.44
C GLN A 449 17.25 19.93 2.48
N LEU A 450 17.98 19.98 3.60
CA LEU A 450 19.25 20.74 3.69
C LEU A 450 20.27 20.23 2.66
N MET A 451 20.41 18.91 2.53
CA MET A 451 21.27 18.30 1.53
C MET A 451 20.80 18.61 0.10
N LEU A 452 19.49 18.57 -0.17
CA LEU A 452 18.97 18.96 -1.49
C LEU A 452 19.25 20.43 -1.82
N ASN A 453 19.17 21.32 -0.82
CA ASN A 453 19.47 22.75 -0.98
C ASN A 453 20.95 23.01 -1.28
N GLU A 454 21.87 22.34 -0.57
CA GLU A 454 23.32 22.46 -0.80
C GLU A 454 23.72 22.12 -2.23
N ASN A 455 22.94 21.27 -2.89
CA ASN A 455 23.20 20.79 -4.24
C ASN A 455 22.27 21.44 -5.28
N GLU A 456 21.40 22.39 -4.91
CA GLU A 456 20.40 23.02 -5.78
C GLU A 456 19.45 22.03 -6.52
N MET A 457 19.09 20.93 -5.87
CA MET A 457 18.51 19.76 -6.55
C MET A 457 16.98 19.72 -6.61
N GLY A 458 16.30 20.41 -5.69
CA GLY A 458 14.84 20.42 -5.62
C GLY A 458 14.31 20.65 -4.22
N GLU A 459 12.99 20.69 -4.10
CA GLU A 459 12.27 20.90 -2.84
C GLU A 459 11.38 19.70 -2.55
N VAL A 460 11.50 19.14 -1.35
CA VAL A 460 10.60 18.12 -0.80
C VAL A 460 9.23 18.76 -0.61
N VAL A 461 8.23 18.12 -1.19
CA VAL A 461 6.84 18.58 -1.19
C VAL A 461 6.00 17.81 -0.21
N GLU A 462 6.16 16.48 -0.22
CA GLU A 462 5.39 15.57 0.60
C GLU A 462 6.22 14.30 0.81
N TYR A 463 6.02 13.63 1.94
CA TYR A 463 6.68 12.36 2.22
C TYR A 463 5.84 11.45 3.11
N ALA A 464 6.13 10.15 3.05
CA ALA A 464 5.51 9.16 3.93
C ALA A 464 6.47 8.00 4.20
N GLY A 465 6.44 7.49 5.44
CA GLY A 465 7.17 6.29 5.84
C GLY A 465 6.25 5.07 5.83
N TYR A 466 6.74 3.96 5.27
CA TYR A 466 6.06 2.68 5.24
C TYR A 466 7.04 1.57 5.61
N LEU A 467 6.64 0.70 6.54
CA LEU A 467 7.44 -0.47 6.89
C LEU A 467 7.02 -1.65 6.02
N ASP A 468 7.86 -1.99 5.03
CA ASP A 468 7.60 -3.13 4.15
C ASP A 468 7.92 -4.44 4.88
N SER A 469 6.86 -5.07 5.39
CA SER A 469 6.89 -6.39 6.03
C SER A 469 6.68 -7.55 5.05
N ASP A 470 6.29 -7.26 3.80
CA ASP A 470 5.97 -8.27 2.78
C ASP A 470 7.23 -8.72 2.01
N SER A 471 8.27 -7.89 2.00
CA SER A 471 9.59 -8.23 1.48
C SER A 471 10.28 -9.34 2.28
N LYS A 472 11.24 -10.04 1.64
CA LYS A 472 11.99 -11.16 2.26
C LYS A 472 12.70 -10.76 3.57
N GLN A 473 13.10 -9.50 3.67
CA GLN A 473 13.61 -8.86 4.86
C GLN A 473 12.76 -7.61 5.09
N GLU A 474 12.24 -7.48 6.30
CA GLU A 474 11.46 -6.30 6.70
C GLU A 474 12.36 -5.07 6.60
N HIS A 475 11.93 -3.99 5.97
CA HIS A 475 12.73 -2.77 5.84
C HIS A 475 11.85 -1.53 5.72
N LEU A 476 12.41 -0.37 6.05
CA LEU A 476 11.71 0.91 5.99
C LEU A 476 11.81 1.50 4.57
N VAL A 477 10.67 1.87 4.01
CA VAL A 477 10.55 2.61 2.75
C VAL A 477 10.06 4.01 3.05
N VAL A 478 10.80 5.03 2.62
CA VAL A 478 10.40 6.44 2.72
C VAL A 478 10.09 6.96 1.34
N PHE A 479 8.82 7.25 1.06
CA PHE A 479 8.39 7.89 -0.17
C PHE A 479 8.58 9.40 -0.05
N VAL A 480 9.21 10.02 -1.04
CA VAL A 480 9.48 11.47 -1.06
C VAL A 480 9.08 12.03 -2.41
N GLU A 481 8.20 13.03 -2.41
CA GLU A 481 7.85 13.80 -3.60
C GLU A 481 8.72 15.06 -3.68
N ILE A 482 9.38 15.29 -4.81
CA ILE A 482 10.30 16.42 -5.01
C ILE A 482 9.88 17.19 -6.27
N ILE A 483 9.74 18.51 -6.16
CA ILE A 483 9.53 19.40 -7.31
C ILE A 483 10.89 19.93 -7.79
N LYS A 484 11.12 19.78 -9.11
CA LYS A 484 12.41 19.84 -9.84
C LYS A 484 13.31 18.65 -9.54
N SER A 485 13.56 17.79 -10.53
CA SER A 485 14.63 16.79 -10.48
C SER A 485 15.40 16.88 -11.79
N CYS A 486 16.62 17.42 -11.71
CA CYS A 486 17.64 17.23 -12.72
C CYS A 486 17.97 15.73 -12.75
N LYS A 487 17.66 15.05 -13.86
CA LYS A 487 17.90 13.62 -14.06
C LYS A 487 19.38 13.20 -14.01
N GLU A 488 20.30 14.12 -13.74
CA GLU A 488 21.74 13.96 -14.02
C GLU A 488 22.61 13.66 -12.78
N TRP A 489 22.09 13.69 -11.55
CA TRP A 489 22.94 13.53 -10.35
C TRP A 489 22.46 12.47 -9.35
N ILE A 490 22.69 11.20 -9.68
CA ILE A 490 22.64 10.12 -8.69
C ILE A 490 23.89 9.27 -8.89
N ASP A 491 25.03 9.76 -8.38
CA ASP A 491 26.15 8.88 -8.08
C ASP A 491 25.81 8.09 -6.82
N SER A 492 26.29 6.85 -6.75
CA SER A 492 26.10 5.97 -5.62
C SER A 492 26.58 6.55 -4.30
N ASP A 493 27.59 7.42 -4.31
CA ASP A 493 28.11 8.05 -3.09
C ASP A 493 27.14 9.11 -2.54
N CYS A 494 26.27 9.68 -3.40
CA CYS A 494 25.17 10.53 -2.98
C CYS A 494 24.04 9.68 -2.37
N VAL A 495 23.66 8.57 -3.02
CA VAL A 495 22.65 7.63 -2.52
C VAL A 495 22.96 7.14 -1.11
N GLU A 496 24.21 6.75 -0.86
CA GLU A 496 24.64 6.22 0.43
C GLU A 496 24.63 7.29 1.52
N ARG A 497 25.07 8.52 1.21
CA ARG A 497 24.98 9.67 2.13
C ARG A 497 23.53 10.02 2.46
N CYS A 498 22.63 10.02 1.48
CA CYS A 498 21.19 10.27 1.69
C CYS A 498 20.57 9.24 2.64
N CYS A 499 20.80 7.95 2.38
CA CYS A 499 20.28 6.89 3.24
C CYS A 499 20.88 6.95 4.66
N GLN A 500 22.18 7.21 4.80
CA GLN A 500 22.83 7.36 6.10
C GLN A 500 22.32 8.56 6.91
N LEU A 501 22.08 9.70 6.25
CA LEU A 501 21.51 10.89 6.89
C LEU A 501 20.12 10.60 7.46
N ILE A 502 19.27 9.95 6.66
CA ILE A 502 17.91 9.58 7.08
C ILE A 502 17.97 8.53 8.19
N GLU A 503 18.74 7.45 8.04
CA GLU A 503 18.90 6.40 9.08
C GLU A 503 19.48 6.97 10.39
N GLY A 504 20.37 7.97 10.31
CA GLY A 504 20.95 8.65 11.46
C GLY A 504 19.92 9.36 12.35
N CYS A 505 18.83 9.84 11.76
CA CYS A 505 17.75 10.55 12.44
C CYS A 505 16.70 9.61 13.06
N LEU A 506 16.73 8.32 12.72
CA LEU A 506 15.76 7.35 13.24
C LEU A 506 16.06 6.94 14.69
N GLY A 507 15.01 6.56 15.41
CA GLY A 507 15.05 6.19 16.82
C GLY A 507 15.93 4.98 17.16
N SER A 508 16.18 4.77 18.45
CA SER A 508 17.04 3.70 18.97
C SER A 508 16.54 2.30 18.59
N VAL A 509 15.22 2.08 18.54
CA VAL A 509 14.60 0.82 18.12
C VAL A 509 14.97 0.48 16.68
N TYR A 510 14.91 1.44 15.76
CA TYR A 510 15.39 1.26 14.38
C TYR A 510 16.85 0.82 14.36
N LYS A 511 17.72 1.56 15.05
CA LYS A 511 19.17 1.33 15.07
C LYS A 511 19.53 -0.04 15.62
N VAL A 512 18.90 -0.46 16.72
CA VAL A 512 19.11 -1.80 17.32
C VAL A 512 18.63 -2.90 16.37
N ARG A 513 17.45 -2.75 15.77
CA ARG A 513 16.89 -3.76 14.84
C ARG A 513 17.68 -3.85 13.53
N ARG A 514 18.25 -2.74 13.07
CA ARG A 514 19.15 -2.67 11.92
C ARG A 514 20.49 -3.33 12.24
N ALA A 515 21.08 -3.04 13.40
CA ALA A 515 22.33 -3.63 13.87
C ALA A 515 22.22 -5.15 14.14
N SER A 516 21.08 -5.62 14.63
CA SER A 516 20.81 -7.05 14.85
C SER A 516 20.52 -7.83 13.56
N GLY A 517 20.43 -7.16 12.41
CA GLY A 517 20.08 -7.76 11.12
C GLY A 517 18.59 -8.11 10.96
N SER A 518 17.77 -7.84 11.98
CA SER A 518 16.33 -8.08 11.95
C SER A 518 15.57 -7.15 10.99
N LEU A 519 16.15 -5.98 10.69
CA LEU A 519 15.64 -4.99 9.75
C LEU A 519 16.65 -4.78 8.62
N GLY A 520 16.18 -4.71 7.36
CA GLY A 520 16.96 -4.44 6.15
C GLY A 520 17.30 -2.96 5.99
N CYS A 521 18.06 -2.63 4.93
CA CYS A 521 18.44 -1.24 4.62
C CYS A 521 17.23 -0.37 4.38
N LEU A 522 17.30 0.90 4.79
CA LEU A 522 16.37 1.93 4.35
C LEU A 522 16.32 2.00 2.81
N GLU A 523 15.11 2.07 2.27
CA GLU A 523 14.82 2.44 0.89
C GLU A 523 14.20 3.85 0.87
N VAL A 524 14.72 4.74 0.01
CA VAL A 524 14.09 6.04 -0.23
C VAL A 524 13.57 6.08 -1.66
N ALA A 525 12.25 6.19 -1.82
CA ALA A 525 11.57 6.16 -3.09
C ALA A 525 11.12 7.57 -3.49
N ILE A 526 11.82 8.18 -4.45
CA ILE A 526 11.42 9.46 -5.02
C ILE A 526 10.24 9.23 -5.97
N VAL A 527 9.11 9.86 -5.71
CA VAL A 527 7.88 9.75 -6.50
C VAL A 527 7.67 10.96 -7.40
N ARG A 528 6.85 10.82 -8.45
CA ARG A 528 6.54 11.93 -9.36
C ARG A 528 5.79 13.04 -8.61
N PRO A 529 5.96 14.31 -9.00
CA PRO A 529 5.06 15.38 -8.59
C PRO A 529 3.59 15.00 -8.84
N GLY A 530 2.72 15.20 -7.83
CA GLY A 530 1.31 14.82 -7.81
C GLY A 530 1.04 13.36 -7.40
N SER A 531 2.03 12.59 -6.97
CA SER A 531 1.82 11.17 -6.59
C SER A 531 1.05 11.03 -5.28
N PHE A 532 1.20 11.96 -4.34
CA PHE A 532 0.42 12.00 -3.11
C PHE A 532 -0.99 12.58 -3.30
N GLU A 533 -1.29 13.18 -4.46
CA GLU A 533 -2.63 13.69 -4.77
C GLU A 533 -3.60 12.60 -5.24
N ASP A 534 -3.10 11.64 -6.03
CA ASP A 534 -3.83 10.45 -6.46
C ASP A 534 -3.00 9.19 -6.16
N PRO A 535 -3.28 8.49 -5.04
CA PRO A 535 -2.53 7.30 -4.65
C PRO A 535 -2.54 6.19 -5.71
N SER A 536 -3.53 6.18 -6.62
CA SER A 536 -3.58 5.23 -7.74
C SER A 536 -2.53 5.50 -8.83
N ARG A 537 -1.90 6.68 -8.78
CA ARG A 537 -0.86 7.16 -9.71
C ARG A 537 0.53 7.23 -9.10
N ILE A 538 0.76 6.63 -7.93
CA ILE A 538 2.12 6.54 -7.36
C ILE A 538 3.03 5.84 -8.37
N VAL A 539 3.90 6.65 -8.98
CA VAL A 539 4.96 6.18 -9.87
C VAL A 539 6.27 6.57 -9.23
N VAL A 540 6.98 5.57 -8.73
CA VAL A 540 8.35 5.74 -8.25
C VAL A 540 9.24 6.09 -9.44
N VAL A 541 9.90 7.25 -9.36
CA VAL A 541 10.83 7.78 -10.36
C VAL A 541 12.23 7.26 -10.10
N LEU A 542 12.60 7.16 -8.82
CA LEU A 542 13.92 6.71 -8.40
C LEU A 542 13.84 5.99 -7.05
N CYS A 543 14.53 4.86 -6.91
CA CYS A 543 14.80 4.25 -5.62
C CYS A 543 16.27 4.46 -5.27
N LEU A 544 16.52 5.09 -4.12
CA LEU A 544 17.82 5.26 -3.51
C LEU A 544 18.00 4.15 -2.47
N VAL A 545 18.97 3.26 -2.70
CA VAL A 545 19.32 2.21 -1.74
C VAL A 545 20.84 2.01 -1.66
N PRO A 546 21.44 1.78 -0.47
CA PRO A 546 22.89 1.64 -0.33
C PRO A 546 23.48 0.51 -1.18
N ARG A 547 24.73 0.71 -1.67
CA ARG A 547 25.47 -0.16 -2.62
C ARG A 547 25.55 -1.64 -2.18
N ASN A 548 25.62 -1.91 -0.88
CA ASN A 548 25.61 -3.28 -0.33
C ASN A 548 24.29 -4.05 -0.58
N THR A 549 23.27 -3.36 -1.12
CA THR A 549 21.92 -3.88 -1.42
C THR A 549 21.63 -3.94 -2.93
N MET A 550 22.52 -3.45 -3.80
CA MET A 550 22.31 -3.53 -5.27
C MET A 550 22.27 -4.99 -5.77
N ALA A 551 22.89 -5.92 -5.06
CA ALA A 551 22.75 -7.36 -5.33
C ALA A 551 21.35 -7.93 -5.01
N ILE A 552 20.52 -7.17 -4.27
CA ILE A 552 19.18 -7.57 -3.81
C ILE A 552 18.07 -6.80 -4.56
N LEU A 553 18.32 -5.55 -4.99
CA LEU A 553 17.33 -4.68 -5.66
C LEU A 553 17.16 -4.84 -7.17
N ASP A 554 18.08 -5.51 -7.85
CA ASP A 554 17.80 -6.03 -9.20
C ASP A 554 16.56 -6.95 -9.23
N GLY A 555 16.08 -7.41 -8.06
CA GLY A 555 14.82 -8.14 -7.89
C GLY A 555 13.54 -7.29 -7.95
N ASN A 556 13.53 -6.03 -7.50
CA ASN A 556 12.28 -5.29 -7.22
C ASN A 556 11.86 -4.31 -8.33
N LEU A 557 12.77 -3.67 -9.06
CA LEU A 557 12.45 -3.06 -10.37
C LEU A 557 12.07 -4.12 -11.41
N SER A 558 12.50 -5.37 -11.17
CA SER A 558 11.98 -6.52 -11.88
C SER A 558 10.50 -6.76 -11.54
N GLY A 559 9.90 -6.40 -10.40
CA GLY A 559 8.52 -6.80 -10.04
C GLY A 559 7.46 -6.64 -11.15
N LYS A 560 7.36 -5.45 -11.77
CA LYS A 560 6.44 -5.17 -12.90
C LYS A 560 6.89 -5.80 -14.23
N SER A 561 8.20 -5.90 -14.48
CA SER A 561 8.80 -6.50 -15.68
C SER A 561 8.87 -8.05 -15.62
N SER A 562 8.98 -8.59 -14.41
CA SER A 562 9.20 -9.96 -14.00
C SER A 562 7.88 -10.67 -13.87
N TRP A 563 6.81 -10.05 -13.33
CA TRP A 563 5.48 -10.66 -13.47
C TRP A 563 5.08 -10.72 -14.95
N ARG A 564 5.36 -9.67 -15.75
CA ARG A 564 5.09 -9.68 -17.19
C ARG A 564 5.91 -10.77 -17.88
N LEU A 565 7.20 -10.86 -17.62
CA LEU A 565 8.08 -11.88 -18.18
C LEU A 565 7.69 -13.30 -17.75
N LYS A 566 7.42 -13.51 -16.45
CA LYS A 566 6.94 -14.79 -15.90
C LYS A 566 5.64 -15.19 -16.59
N SER A 567 4.64 -14.30 -16.63
CA SER A 567 3.36 -14.56 -17.29
C SER A 567 3.51 -14.83 -18.78
N VAL A 568 4.31 -14.05 -19.50
CA VAL A 568 4.55 -14.24 -20.95
C VAL A 568 5.21 -15.60 -21.22
N VAL A 569 6.25 -15.95 -20.45
CA VAL A 569 6.97 -17.21 -20.63
C VAL A 569 6.09 -18.40 -20.23
N THR A 570 5.29 -18.29 -19.16
CA THR A 570 4.32 -19.32 -18.73
C THR A 570 3.22 -19.53 -19.77
N VAL A 571 2.65 -18.46 -20.33
CA VAL A 571 1.63 -18.55 -21.40
C VAL A 571 2.22 -19.15 -22.67
N ALA A 572 3.42 -18.71 -23.07
CA ALA A 572 4.13 -19.26 -24.22
C ALA A 572 4.39 -20.76 -24.04
N LEU A 573 4.85 -21.19 -22.86
CA LEU A 573 5.05 -22.61 -22.55
C LEU A 573 3.74 -23.40 -22.65
N THR A 574 2.64 -22.88 -22.11
CA THR A 574 1.33 -23.54 -22.17
C THR A 574 0.87 -23.73 -23.62
N LEU A 575 0.97 -22.69 -24.45
CA LEU A 575 0.60 -22.75 -25.87
C LEU A 575 1.48 -23.74 -26.63
N LEU A 576 2.81 -23.63 -26.53
CA LEU A 576 3.76 -24.52 -27.21
C LEU A 576 3.63 -25.98 -26.77
N THR A 577 3.31 -26.23 -25.50
CA THR A 577 3.09 -27.59 -25.00
C THR A 577 1.76 -28.15 -25.53
N SER A 578 0.73 -27.31 -25.66
CA SER A 578 -0.58 -27.75 -26.13
C SER A 578 -0.58 -28.19 -27.60
N SER A 579 0.20 -27.51 -28.45
CA SER A 579 0.40 -27.85 -29.87
C SER A 579 1.32 -29.06 -30.06
N GLN A 580 2.16 -29.38 -29.07
CA GLN A 580 3.18 -30.42 -29.17
C GLN A 580 2.59 -31.80 -29.45
N ALA A 581 1.56 -32.20 -28.68
CA ALA A 581 0.93 -33.51 -28.85
C ALA A 581 0.24 -33.65 -30.22
N ILE A 582 -0.40 -32.57 -30.71
CA ILE A 582 -1.08 -32.54 -32.00
C ILE A 582 -0.07 -32.70 -33.15
N LEU A 583 1.04 -31.96 -33.10
CA LEU A 583 2.09 -32.04 -34.12
C LEU A 583 2.76 -33.42 -34.17
N ILE A 584 2.98 -34.06 -33.01
CA ILE A 584 3.49 -35.44 -32.96
C ILE A 584 2.52 -36.39 -33.66
N VAL A 585 1.22 -36.29 -33.37
CA VAL A 585 0.20 -37.16 -33.98
C VAL A 585 0.11 -36.92 -35.49
N TRP A 586 0.08 -35.66 -35.94
CA TRP A 586 0.07 -35.31 -37.37
C TRP A 586 1.38 -35.68 -38.10
N SER A 587 2.49 -35.83 -37.38
CA SER A 587 3.75 -36.27 -37.99
C SER A 587 3.74 -37.76 -38.37
N LYS A 588 2.80 -38.56 -37.84
CA LYS A 588 2.66 -39.99 -38.16
C LYS A 588 1.93 -40.15 -39.49
N ARG A 589 2.41 -41.09 -40.32
CA ARG A 589 1.70 -41.57 -41.53
C ARG A 589 1.41 -43.07 -41.37
N ALA A 590 0.16 -43.47 -41.58
CA ALA A 590 -0.31 -44.85 -41.38
C ALA A 590 0.07 -45.46 -40.00
N GLY A 591 0.10 -44.63 -38.94
CA GLY A 591 0.39 -45.06 -37.57
C GLY A 591 1.86 -45.29 -37.23
N LYS A 592 2.80 -45.13 -38.18
CA LYS A 592 4.26 -45.26 -37.98
C LYS A 592 4.99 -43.94 -38.24
N TYR A 593 6.19 -43.81 -37.69
CA TYR A 593 7.10 -42.69 -37.98
C TYR A 593 7.93 -43.03 -39.21
N GLU A 594 7.82 -42.22 -40.28
CA GLU A 594 8.63 -42.38 -41.50
C GLU A 594 10.06 -41.81 -41.34
N TYR A 595 10.30 -41.04 -40.28
CA TYR A 595 11.59 -40.44 -39.94
C TYR A 595 12.26 -41.14 -38.76
N SER A 596 13.60 -41.08 -38.69
CA SER A 596 14.36 -41.52 -37.52
C SER A 596 14.12 -40.57 -36.34
N VAL A 597 13.75 -41.16 -35.20
CA VAL A 597 13.47 -40.43 -33.96
C VAL A 597 14.75 -39.80 -33.39
N THR A 598 15.88 -40.48 -33.50
CA THR A 598 17.16 -39.98 -32.98
C THR A 598 17.67 -38.79 -33.78
N THR A 599 17.50 -38.78 -35.12
CA THR A 599 17.86 -37.59 -35.94
C THR A 599 16.93 -36.41 -35.70
N ALA A 600 15.63 -36.66 -35.45
CA ALA A 600 14.69 -35.59 -35.11
C ALA A 600 15.01 -34.96 -33.75
N ASN A 601 15.34 -35.77 -32.74
CA ASN A 601 15.78 -35.27 -31.43
C ASN A 601 17.10 -34.50 -31.51
N PHE A 602 18.07 -34.96 -32.31
CA PHE A 602 19.29 -34.20 -32.59
C PHE A 602 18.96 -32.83 -33.20
N SER A 603 18.07 -32.80 -34.21
CA SER A 603 17.67 -31.56 -34.89
C SER A 603 17.01 -30.56 -33.94
N VAL A 604 16.23 -31.04 -32.96
CA VAL A 604 15.65 -30.22 -31.89
C VAL A 604 16.73 -29.60 -31.02
N GLU A 605 17.70 -30.38 -30.54
CA GLU A 605 18.80 -29.86 -29.70
C GLU A 605 19.72 -28.89 -30.48
N ALA A 606 20.01 -29.20 -31.75
CA ALA A 606 20.77 -28.32 -32.63
C ALA A 606 20.07 -26.97 -32.84
N LEU A 607 18.75 -26.97 -33.06
CA LEU A 607 17.98 -25.75 -33.22
C LEU A 607 17.94 -24.92 -31.91
N LYS A 608 17.77 -25.57 -30.75
CA LYS A 608 17.83 -24.88 -29.45
C LYS A 608 19.19 -24.24 -29.20
N CYS A 609 20.27 -24.96 -29.53
CA CYS A 609 21.64 -24.47 -29.44
C CYS A 609 21.85 -23.24 -30.32
N ALA A 610 21.42 -23.31 -31.60
CA ALA A 610 21.51 -22.20 -32.54
C ALA A 610 20.72 -20.97 -32.09
N LEU A 611 19.48 -21.15 -31.61
CA LEU A 611 18.65 -20.06 -31.08
C LEU A 611 19.26 -19.42 -29.83
N SER A 612 19.83 -20.22 -28.93
CA SER A 612 20.53 -19.72 -27.73
C SER A 612 21.78 -18.93 -28.10
N LEU A 613 22.55 -19.41 -29.08
CA LEU A 613 23.74 -18.71 -29.58
C LEU A 613 23.38 -17.42 -30.33
N ALA A 614 22.30 -17.41 -31.11
CA ALA A 614 21.79 -16.21 -31.78
C ALA A 614 21.32 -15.15 -30.77
N ALA A 615 20.61 -15.56 -29.72
CA ALA A 615 20.23 -14.67 -28.62
C ALA A 615 21.46 -14.10 -27.91
N LEU A 616 22.48 -14.92 -27.65
CA LEU A 616 23.73 -14.49 -27.04
C LEU A 616 24.51 -13.51 -27.94
N SER A 617 24.58 -13.79 -29.24
CA SER A 617 25.23 -12.92 -30.23
C SER A 617 24.56 -11.54 -30.30
N ARG A 618 23.23 -11.49 -30.18
CA ARG A 618 22.49 -10.22 -30.09
C ARG A 618 22.84 -9.45 -28.83
N ILE A 619 22.93 -10.14 -27.69
CA ILE A 619 23.30 -9.53 -26.39
C ILE A 619 24.70 -8.95 -26.47
N TRP A 620 25.67 -9.67 -27.03
CA TRP A 620 27.04 -9.16 -27.21
C TRP A 620 27.09 -7.90 -28.08
N LYS A 621 26.26 -7.80 -29.13
CA LYS A 621 26.18 -6.60 -29.96
C LYS A 621 25.59 -5.39 -29.22
N THR A 622 24.65 -5.61 -28.30
CA THR A 622 23.95 -4.51 -27.60
C THR A 622 24.60 -4.09 -26.29
N GLN A 623 25.21 -5.04 -25.57
CA GLN A 623 25.67 -4.87 -24.18
C GLN A 623 27.17 -5.16 -24.00
N GLY A 624 27.86 -5.61 -25.05
CA GLY A 624 29.24 -6.08 -24.96
C GLY A 624 29.38 -7.47 -24.33
N VAL A 625 30.62 -7.97 -24.30
CA VAL A 625 30.95 -9.26 -23.66
C VAL A 625 31.28 -9.01 -22.19
N THR A 626 30.49 -9.60 -21.30
CA THR A 626 30.64 -9.52 -19.84
C THR A 626 31.00 -10.90 -19.28
N GLU A 627 31.47 -10.92 -18.03
CA GLU A 627 31.75 -12.17 -17.30
C GLU A 627 30.51 -13.10 -17.23
N ASP A 628 29.31 -12.53 -17.11
CA ASP A 628 28.06 -13.28 -17.02
C ASP A 628 27.51 -13.78 -18.37
N ASN A 629 28.01 -13.28 -19.51
CA ASN A 629 27.55 -13.67 -20.85
C ASN A 629 28.63 -14.27 -21.77
N ARG A 630 29.90 -14.35 -21.35
CA ARG A 630 30.97 -15.00 -22.14
C ARG A 630 30.80 -16.53 -22.21
N LEU A 631 31.09 -17.14 -23.37
CA LEU A 631 31.06 -18.61 -23.53
C LEU A 631 32.20 -19.32 -22.81
N THR A 632 33.35 -18.64 -22.66
CA THR A 632 34.51 -19.15 -21.92
C THR A 632 34.13 -19.41 -20.47
N THR A 633 34.23 -20.66 -20.06
CA THR A 633 33.74 -21.18 -18.77
C THR A 633 34.79 -22.06 -18.11
N SER A 634 34.79 -22.09 -16.78
CA SER A 634 35.61 -23.03 -16.04
C SER A 634 35.06 -24.46 -16.16
N PHE A 635 35.92 -25.47 -16.07
CA PHE A 635 35.50 -26.88 -16.11
C PHE A 635 34.45 -27.20 -15.02
N ASP A 636 34.56 -26.55 -13.86
CA ASP A 636 33.60 -26.67 -12.76
C ASP A 636 32.18 -26.17 -13.08
N GLU A 637 32.06 -25.27 -14.06
CA GLU A 637 30.77 -24.82 -14.58
C GLU A 637 30.17 -25.79 -15.57
N VAL A 638 30.98 -26.37 -16.45
CA VAL A 638 30.48 -27.16 -17.58
C VAL A 638 30.14 -28.59 -17.15
N LYS A 639 30.85 -29.16 -16.16
CA LYS A 639 30.71 -30.57 -15.75
C LYS A 639 29.33 -30.96 -15.19
N VAL A 640 28.46 -30.00 -14.86
CA VAL A 640 27.13 -30.27 -14.28
C VAL A 640 26.04 -30.51 -15.33
N TYR A 641 26.24 -30.07 -16.58
CA TYR A 641 25.26 -30.16 -17.68
C TYR A 641 25.09 -31.53 -18.36
N PRO A 642 26.10 -32.45 -18.38
CA PRO A 642 25.94 -33.78 -18.95
C PRO A 642 24.81 -34.61 -18.30
N ILE A 643 24.66 -34.55 -16.97
CA ILE A 643 23.65 -35.32 -16.24
C ILE A 643 22.21 -34.98 -16.72
N PRO A 644 21.76 -33.71 -16.69
CA PRO A 644 20.42 -33.36 -17.14
C PRO A 644 20.22 -33.62 -18.64
N ALA A 645 21.25 -33.39 -19.47
CA ALA A 645 21.18 -33.68 -20.90
C ALA A 645 20.93 -35.18 -21.17
N ALA A 646 21.64 -36.07 -20.46
CA ALA A 646 21.44 -37.52 -20.58
C ALA A 646 20.03 -37.93 -20.10
N LEU A 647 19.56 -37.38 -18.98
CA LEU A 647 18.22 -37.65 -18.47
C LEU A 647 17.12 -37.20 -19.44
N TYR A 648 17.26 -36.03 -20.07
CA TYR A 648 16.33 -35.55 -21.08
C TYR A 648 16.35 -36.44 -22.34
N LEU A 649 17.53 -36.90 -22.77
CA LEU A 649 17.64 -37.86 -23.88
C LEU A 649 16.88 -39.15 -23.56
N VAL A 650 17.20 -39.80 -22.43
CA VAL A 650 16.56 -41.06 -22.03
C VAL A 650 15.05 -40.89 -21.92
N LYS A 651 14.59 -39.80 -21.28
CA LYS A 651 13.17 -39.47 -21.18
C LYS A 651 12.52 -39.28 -22.55
N ASN A 652 13.19 -38.61 -23.48
CA ASN A 652 12.66 -38.39 -24.82
C ASN A 652 12.62 -39.67 -25.63
N LEU A 653 13.62 -40.56 -25.54
CA LEU A 653 13.62 -41.86 -26.22
C LEU A 653 12.58 -42.82 -25.62
N LEU A 654 12.49 -42.92 -24.29
CA LEU A 654 11.51 -43.76 -23.59
C LEU A 654 10.08 -43.40 -24.00
N GLN A 655 9.77 -42.12 -24.22
CA GLN A 655 8.46 -41.68 -24.71
C GLN A 655 8.06 -42.40 -26.01
N TYR A 656 8.99 -42.62 -26.95
CA TYR A 656 8.69 -43.34 -28.19
C TYR A 656 8.52 -44.85 -27.97
N TYR A 657 9.37 -45.46 -27.14
CA TYR A 657 9.24 -46.89 -26.82
C TYR A 657 7.95 -47.20 -26.06
N ILE A 658 7.51 -46.31 -25.15
CA ILE A 658 6.26 -46.51 -24.40
C ILE A 658 5.06 -46.50 -25.36
N PHE A 659 5.04 -45.66 -26.39
CA PHE A 659 3.98 -45.67 -27.41
C PHE A 659 3.91 -46.97 -28.24
N ALA A 660 4.91 -47.85 -28.16
CA ALA A 660 4.83 -49.19 -28.75
C ALA A 660 4.04 -50.18 -27.89
N TYR A 661 3.91 -49.92 -26.59
CA TYR A 661 3.25 -50.80 -25.60
C TYR A 661 1.98 -50.20 -25.00
N VAL A 662 1.84 -48.87 -25.07
CA VAL A 662 0.81 -48.08 -24.40
C VAL A 662 0.18 -47.14 -25.40
N ASP A 663 -1.15 -47.05 -25.41
CA ASP A 663 -1.86 -46.12 -26.28
C ASP A 663 -1.71 -44.66 -25.78
N ALA A 664 -2.06 -43.69 -26.64
CA ALA A 664 -1.81 -42.28 -26.32
C ALA A 664 -2.55 -41.77 -25.07
N PRO A 665 -3.83 -42.13 -24.82
CA PRO A 665 -4.52 -41.79 -23.58
C PRO A 665 -3.87 -42.40 -22.33
N ALA A 666 -3.53 -43.70 -22.33
CA ALA A 666 -2.90 -44.31 -21.17
C ALA A 666 -1.50 -43.76 -20.90
N TYR A 667 -0.74 -43.43 -21.95
CA TYR A 667 0.54 -42.74 -21.83
C TYR A 667 0.39 -41.41 -21.08
N GLN A 668 -0.63 -40.60 -21.40
CA GLN A 668 -0.83 -39.31 -20.75
C GLN A 668 -1.21 -39.46 -19.26
N ILE A 669 -2.06 -40.45 -18.94
CA ILE A 669 -2.42 -40.78 -17.56
C ILE A 669 -1.18 -41.18 -16.76
N LEU A 670 -0.36 -42.09 -17.28
CA LEU A 670 0.87 -42.55 -16.60
C LEU A 670 1.90 -41.43 -16.48
N LYS A 671 1.97 -40.53 -17.46
CA LYS A 671 2.87 -39.36 -17.43
C LYS A 671 2.53 -38.41 -16.28
N ASN A 672 1.27 -38.30 -15.86
CA ASN A 672 0.84 -37.41 -14.77
C ASN A 672 1.47 -37.77 -13.42
N LEU A 673 2.00 -38.98 -13.25
CA LEU A 673 2.80 -39.36 -12.07
C LEU A 673 4.04 -38.46 -11.89
N ASN A 674 4.49 -37.79 -12.96
CA ASN A 674 5.58 -36.83 -12.89
C ASN A 674 5.25 -35.61 -11.99
N ILE A 675 3.96 -35.30 -11.78
CA ILE A 675 3.48 -34.18 -10.96
C ILE A 675 3.91 -34.43 -9.51
N ILE A 676 3.57 -35.61 -9.00
CA ILE A 676 3.88 -36.04 -7.64
C ILE A 676 5.39 -36.21 -7.47
N SER A 677 6.06 -36.88 -8.43
CA SER A 677 7.52 -37.06 -8.40
C SER A 677 8.26 -35.72 -8.35
N THR A 678 7.80 -34.73 -9.13
CA THR A 678 8.37 -33.39 -9.12
C THR A 678 8.20 -32.73 -7.76
N GLY A 679 7.02 -32.80 -7.13
CA GLY A 679 6.79 -32.25 -5.78
C GLY A 679 7.70 -32.86 -4.71
N VAL A 680 7.88 -34.19 -4.72
CA VAL A 680 8.78 -34.90 -3.79
C VAL A 680 10.23 -34.48 -4.02
N LEU A 681 10.71 -34.52 -5.27
CA LEU A 681 12.09 -34.20 -5.61
C LEU A 681 12.40 -32.72 -5.40
N TYR A 682 11.42 -31.82 -5.60
CA TYR A 682 11.55 -30.40 -5.30
C TYR A 682 11.84 -30.17 -3.82
N ARG A 683 11.17 -30.91 -2.91
CA ARG A 683 11.46 -30.86 -1.47
C ARG A 683 12.84 -31.41 -1.13
N ILE A 684 13.24 -32.53 -1.72
CA ILE A 684 14.51 -33.21 -1.40
C ILE A 684 15.72 -32.43 -1.93
N ILE A 685 15.69 -32.02 -3.20
CA ILE A 685 16.84 -31.45 -3.91
C ILE A 685 16.96 -29.95 -3.68
N LEU A 686 15.85 -29.20 -3.79
CA LEU A 686 15.84 -27.74 -3.59
C LEU A 686 15.62 -27.34 -2.13
N LYS A 687 15.41 -28.30 -1.22
CA LYS A 687 15.26 -28.11 0.24
C LYS A 687 14.18 -27.11 0.66
N LYS A 688 13.20 -26.85 -0.20
CA LYS A 688 12.05 -25.98 0.10
C LYS A 688 10.90 -26.81 0.67
N LYS A 689 10.34 -26.38 1.79
CA LYS A 689 9.15 -27.02 2.39
C LYS A 689 7.90 -26.61 1.61
N LEU A 690 7.08 -27.60 1.24
CA LEU A 690 5.74 -27.39 0.71
C LEU A 690 4.75 -27.45 1.87
N SER A 691 3.78 -26.53 1.92
CA SER A 691 2.72 -26.56 2.93
C SER A 691 1.75 -27.72 2.69
N GLU A 692 1.00 -28.11 3.72
CA GLU A 692 -0.04 -29.15 3.61
C GLU A 692 -1.06 -28.82 2.51
N VAL A 693 -1.41 -27.54 2.36
CA VAL A 693 -2.30 -27.05 1.28
C VAL A 693 -1.66 -27.23 -0.10
N GLN A 694 -0.36 -26.96 -0.22
CA GLN A 694 0.37 -27.17 -1.48
C GLN A 694 0.50 -28.67 -1.83
N TRP A 695 0.68 -29.54 -0.84
CA TRP A 695 0.66 -30.99 -1.04
C TRP A 695 -0.71 -31.49 -1.50
N ALA A 696 -1.78 -31.04 -0.85
CA ALA A 696 -3.14 -31.33 -1.28
C ALA A 696 -3.38 -30.86 -2.72
N ALA A 697 -2.88 -29.67 -3.07
CA ALA A 697 -2.97 -29.15 -4.44
C ALA A 697 -2.22 -30.01 -5.46
N PHE A 698 -1.04 -30.56 -5.15
CA PHE A 698 -0.32 -31.49 -6.06
C PHE A 698 -1.08 -32.80 -6.28
N ILE A 699 -1.65 -33.37 -5.22
CA ILE A 699 -2.45 -34.60 -5.29
C ILE A 699 -3.72 -34.35 -6.11
N LEU A 700 -4.43 -33.25 -5.83
CA LEU A 700 -5.62 -32.84 -6.59
C LEU A 700 -5.28 -32.55 -8.05
N LEU A 701 -4.14 -31.93 -8.34
CA LEU A 701 -3.71 -31.66 -9.71
C LEU A 701 -3.48 -32.97 -10.48
N CYS A 702 -2.80 -33.94 -9.87
CA CYS A 702 -2.57 -35.25 -10.47
C CYS A 702 -3.89 -35.99 -10.70
N ALA A 703 -4.77 -36.03 -9.69
CA ALA A 703 -6.08 -36.66 -9.79
C ALA A 703 -6.93 -36.00 -10.89
N GLY A 704 -7.03 -34.67 -10.89
CA GLY A 704 -7.80 -33.92 -11.88
C GLY A 704 -7.29 -34.11 -13.31
N CYS A 705 -5.97 -34.12 -13.52
CA CYS A 705 -5.38 -34.39 -14.84
C CYS A 705 -5.69 -35.81 -15.33
N THR A 706 -5.61 -36.80 -14.44
CA THR A 706 -5.95 -38.19 -14.76
C THR A 706 -7.44 -38.35 -15.05
N THR A 707 -8.32 -37.79 -14.23
CA THR A 707 -9.77 -37.81 -14.43
C THR A 707 -10.16 -37.13 -15.74
N ALA A 708 -9.53 -35.99 -16.07
CA ALA A 708 -9.83 -35.26 -17.30
C ALA A 708 -9.51 -36.07 -18.57
N GLN A 709 -8.62 -37.05 -18.46
CA GLN A 709 -8.16 -37.89 -19.58
C GLN A 709 -8.86 -39.25 -19.63
N LEU A 710 -9.80 -39.52 -18.72
CA LEU A 710 -10.61 -40.74 -18.76
C LEU A 710 -11.57 -40.71 -19.96
N ASN A 711 -11.46 -41.74 -20.78
CA ASN A 711 -12.33 -42.03 -21.92
C ASN A 711 -12.87 -43.47 -21.82
N PRO A 712 -13.91 -43.86 -22.59
CA PRO A 712 -14.47 -45.22 -22.55
C PRO A 712 -13.47 -46.33 -22.91
N SER A 713 -12.34 -45.98 -23.55
CA SER A 713 -11.25 -46.89 -23.89
C SER A 713 -10.15 -46.95 -22.83
N SER A 714 -10.28 -46.22 -21.71
CA SER A 714 -9.24 -46.12 -20.68
C SER A 714 -9.06 -47.42 -19.88
N ASP A 715 -9.97 -48.38 -20.00
CA ASP A 715 -9.78 -49.73 -19.46
C ASP A 715 -8.53 -50.41 -20.03
N HIS A 716 -8.07 -50.00 -21.21
CA HIS A 716 -6.79 -50.44 -21.79
C HIS A 716 -5.56 -50.03 -20.96
N VAL A 717 -5.66 -49.02 -20.09
CA VAL A 717 -4.60 -48.69 -19.11
C VAL A 717 -4.35 -49.87 -18.17
N LEU A 718 -5.43 -50.50 -17.68
CA LEU A 718 -5.35 -51.67 -16.79
C LEU A 718 -4.92 -52.93 -17.54
N GLN A 719 -5.14 -52.98 -18.86
CA GLN A 719 -4.70 -54.06 -19.74
C GLN A 719 -3.28 -53.85 -20.32
N THR A 720 -2.63 -52.73 -19.98
CA THR A 720 -1.30 -52.39 -20.50
C THR A 720 -0.28 -53.42 -19.99
N PRO A 721 0.61 -53.95 -20.87
CA PRO A 721 1.64 -54.91 -20.47
C PRO A 721 2.52 -54.37 -19.33
N PHE A 722 2.96 -55.25 -18.43
CA PHE A 722 3.81 -54.89 -17.29
C PHE A 722 5.05 -54.08 -17.68
N GLN A 723 5.65 -54.40 -18.83
CA GLN A 723 6.80 -53.67 -19.37
C GLN A 723 6.47 -52.20 -19.70
N GLY A 724 5.27 -51.91 -20.24
CA GLY A 724 4.80 -50.55 -20.52
C GLY A 724 4.62 -49.72 -19.24
N TRP A 725 4.07 -50.34 -18.19
CA TRP A 725 3.93 -49.72 -16.86
C TRP A 725 5.27 -49.32 -16.25
N ILE A 726 6.24 -50.25 -16.24
CA ILE A 726 7.59 -49.98 -15.71
C ILE A 726 8.25 -48.83 -16.47
N MET A 727 8.23 -48.88 -17.82
CA MET A 727 8.85 -47.84 -18.64
C MET A 727 8.22 -46.47 -18.39
N ALA A 728 6.89 -46.40 -18.24
CA ALA A 728 6.18 -45.15 -18.00
C ALA A 728 6.46 -44.57 -16.60
N ILE A 729 6.52 -45.41 -15.55
CA ILE A 729 6.89 -44.97 -14.19
C ILE A 729 8.34 -44.45 -14.17
N ILE A 730 9.28 -45.19 -14.77
CA ILE A 730 10.68 -44.78 -14.88
C ILE A 730 10.77 -43.44 -15.61
N MET A 731 10.08 -43.29 -16.74
CA MET A 731 10.04 -42.04 -17.49
C MET A 731 9.47 -40.88 -16.65
N ALA A 732 8.40 -41.10 -15.88
CA ALA A 732 7.80 -40.07 -15.03
C ALA A 732 8.77 -39.61 -13.93
N LEU A 733 9.47 -40.53 -13.28
CA LEU A 733 10.49 -40.24 -12.26
C LEU A 733 11.69 -39.50 -12.86
N LEU A 734 12.22 -39.98 -13.98
CA LEU A 734 13.33 -39.34 -14.70
C LEU A 734 12.95 -37.93 -15.17
N SER A 735 11.72 -37.73 -15.64
CA SER A 735 11.21 -36.43 -16.06
C SER A 735 11.14 -35.43 -14.90
N GLY A 736 10.67 -35.88 -13.72
CA GLY A 736 10.63 -35.07 -12.50
C GLY A 736 12.04 -34.69 -12.03
N PHE A 737 12.95 -35.68 -11.99
CA PHE A 737 14.34 -35.49 -11.60
C PHE A 737 15.10 -34.56 -12.54
N ALA A 738 15.00 -34.77 -13.86
CA ALA A 738 15.63 -33.91 -14.86
C ALA A 738 15.18 -32.45 -14.71
N GLY A 739 13.89 -32.20 -14.47
CA GLY A 739 13.35 -30.87 -14.25
C GLY A 739 13.92 -30.19 -13.00
N VAL A 740 13.85 -30.86 -11.85
CA VAL A 740 14.33 -30.29 -10.57
C VAL A 740 15.84 -30.12 -10.57
N TYR A 741 16.60 -31.06 -11.13
CA TYR A 741 18.06 -30.98 -11.22
C TYR A 741 18.50 -29.84 -12.14
N THR A 742 17.83 -29.66 -13.28
CA THR A 742 18.10 -28.54 -14.20
C THR A 742 17.78 -27.20 -13.56
N GLU A 743 16.66 -27.09 -12.84
CA GLU A 743 16.34 -25.89 -12.04
C GLU A 743 17.43 -25.60 -11.00
N ALA A 744 17.88 -26.62 -10.27
CA ALA A 744 18.93 -26.47 -9.27
C ALA A 744 20.25 -25.94 -9.87
N ILE A 745 20.66 -26.44 -11.03
CA ILE A 745 21.85 -25.95 -11.74
C ILE A 745 21.66 -24.50 -12.20
N ILE A 746 20.54 -24.20 -12.86
CA ILE A 746 20.26 -22.86 -13.41
C ILE A 746 20.23 -21.81 -12.29
N LYS A 747 19.60 -22.13 -11.15
CA LYS A 747 19.46 -21.23 -10.00
C LYS A 747 20.70 -21.16 -9.10
N LYS A 748 21.60 -22.14 -9.15
CA LYS A 748 22.87 -22.09 -8.41
C LYS A 748 23.75 -20.89 -8.81
N ARG A 749 23.58 -20.38 -10.04
CA ARG A 749 24.29 -19.20 -10.56
C ARG A 749 23.29 -18.19 -11.14
N PRO A 750 22.67 -17.35 -10.31
CA PRO A 750 21.58 -16.47 -10.74
C PRO A 750 22.03 -15.40 -11.75
N SER A 751 23.24 -14.83 -11.60
CA SER A 751 23.79 -13.80 -12.50
C SER A 751 24.09 -14.32 -13.91
N ARG A 752 24.36 -15.62 -14.05
CA ARG A 752 24.77 -16.22 -15.32
C ARG A 752 23.64 -16.16 -16.35
N ASN A 753 23.96 -15.69 -17.56
CA ASN A 753 22.99 -15.56 -18.64
C ASN A 753 22.40 -16.93 -19.01
N ILE A 754 21.07 -17.01 -19.08
CA ILE A 754 20.35 -18.27 -19.36
C ILE A 754 20.75 -18.88 -20.71
N ASN A 755 21.06 -18.07 -21.72
CA ASN A 755 21.43 -18.57 -23.05
C ASN A 755 22.78 -19.29 -23.03
N VAL A 756 23.71 -18.89 -22.14
CA VAL A 756 25.00 -19.58 -21.95
C VAL A 756 24.79 -20.93 -21.25
N GLN A 757 23.96 -20.95 -20.20
CA GLN A 757 23.63 -22.18 -19.48
C GLN A 757 22.90 -23.18 -20.40
N ASN A 758 21.98 -22.68 -21.22
CA ASN A 758 21.27 -23.45 -22.23
C ASN A 758 22.18 -23.95 -23.34
N PHE A 759 23.11 -23.12 -23.84
CA PHE A 759 24.07 -23.52 -24.85
C PHE A 759 24.85 -24.77 -24.42
N TRP A 760 25.44 -24.79 -23.22
CA TRP A 760 26.16 -25.95 -22.72
C TRP A 760 25.26 -27.17 -22.51
N LEU A 761 24.04 -26.98 -21.99
CA LEU A 761 23.07 -28.06 -21.86
C LEU A 761 22.74 -28.71 -23.21
N TYR A 762 22.51 -27.91 -24.25
CA TYR A 762 22.14 -28.39 -25.58
C TYR A 762 23.32 -28.97 -26.34
N VAL A 763 24.56 -28.49 -26.13
CA VAL A 763 25.77 -29.10 -26.68
C VAL A 763 25.92 -30.55 -26.19
N PHE A 764 25.78 -30.80 -24.88
CA PHE A 764 25.78 -32.18 -24.38
C PHE A 764 24.58 -32.99 -24.87
N GLY A 765 23.40 -32.36 -25.01
CA GLY A 765 22.23 -32.97 -25.64
C GLY A 765 22.50 -33.45 -27.07
N MET A 766 23.15 -32.62 -27.88
CA MET A 766 23.58 -32.98 -29.24
C MET A 766 24.58 -34.14 -29.23
N LEU A 767 25.60 -34.09 -28.37
CA LEU A 767 26.61 -35.16 -28.26
C LEU A 767 25.98 -36.50 -27.92
N PHE A 768 25.05 -36.54 -26.96
CA PHE A 768 24.36 -37.78 -26.61
C PHE A 768 23.39 -38.26 -27.70
N ASN A 769 22.74 -37.35 -28.44
CA ASN A 769 21.92 -37.75 -29.58
C ASN A 769 22.78 -38.27 -30.75
N ILE A 770 23.98 -37.73 -30.98
CA ILE A 770 24.94 -38.30 -31.94
C ILE A 770 25.26 -39.75 -31.55
N PHE A 771 25.59 -39.98 -30.28
CA PHE A 771 25.84 -41.32 -29.77
C PHE A 771 24.61 -42.25 -29.93
N ALA A 772 23.39 -41.73 -29.68
CA ALA A 772 22.16 -42.48 -29.90
C ALA A 772 21.95 -42.84 -31.38
N ILE A 773 22.27 -41.95 -32.32
CA ILE A 773 22.21 -42.22 -33.76
C ILE A 773 23.18 -43.35 -34.13
N PHE A 774 24.43 -43.30 -33.65
CA PHE A 774 25.42 -44.35 -33.93
C PHE A 774 25.03 -45.72 -33.37
N THR A 775 24.30 -45.76 -32.26
CA THR A 775 23.94 -47.01 -31.58
C THR A 775 22.60 -47.59 -32.02
N GLN A 776 21.64 -46.77 -32.43
CA GLN A 776 20.26 -47.20 -32.74
C GLN A 776 19.88 -47.09 -34.21
N ASP A 777 20.28 -46.03 -34.90
CA ASP A 777 19.77 -45.69 -36.24
C ASP A 777 20.88 -45.56 -37.30
N PHE A 778 22.09 -46.07 -37.02
CA PHE A 778 23.27 -45.90 -37.89
C PHE A 778 23.02 -46.36 -39.33
N ASP A 779 22.51 -47.59 -39.50
CA ASP A 779 22.22 -48.16 -40.82
C ASP A 779 21.12 -47.39 -41.55
N ALA A 780 20.11 -46.90 -40.82
CA ALA A 780 19.02 -46.13 -41.41
C ALA A 780 19.51 -44.75 -41.90
N VAL A 781 20.34 -44.07 -41.12
CA VAL A 781 20.90 -42.77 -41.45
C VAL A 781 21.91 -42.87 -42.60
N MET A 782 22.77 -43.90 -42.60
CA MET A 782 23.78 -44.08 -43.66
C MET A 782 23.14 -44.44 -45.01
N ASN A 783 22.12 -45.31 -45.02
CA ASN A 783 21.51 -45.78 -46.27
C ASN A 783 20.41 -44.85 -46.82
N LYS A 784 19.67 -44.14 -45.96
CA LYS A 784 18.52 -43.32 -46.38
C LYS A 784 18.76 -41.82 -46.26
N GLY A 785 19.83 -41.41 -45.58
CA GLY A 785 20.16 -40.02 -45.28
C GLY A 785 19.60 -39.51 -43.95
N PHE A 786 20.24 -38.50 -43.38
CA PHE A 786 19.93 -37.95 -42.06
C PHE A 786 18.49 -37.39 -41.94
N PHE A 787 18.03 -36.68 -42.97
CA PHE A 787 16.70 -36.06 -43.02
C PHE A 787 15.64 -36.92 -43.72
N HIS A 788 15.87 -38.23 -43.83
CA HIS A 788 14.91 -39.13 -44.45
C HIS A 788 13.55 -39.10 -43.74
N GLY A 789 12.47 -39.02 -44.51
CA GLY A 789 11.10 -39.01 -43.99
C GLY A 789 10.65 -37.69 -43.38
N TYR A 790 11.44 -36.61 -43.49
CA TYR A 790 11.07 -35.31 -42.93
C TYR A 790 10.01 -34.63 -43.81
N SER A 791 8.83 -34.47 -43.26
CA SER A 791 7.74 -33.69 -43.85
C SER A 791 7.72 -32.25 -43.33
N PHE A 792 6.95 -31.37 -43.98
CA PHE A 792 6.69 -30.02 -43.46
C PHE A 792 6.19 -30.05 -42.00
N ILE A 793 5.30 -31.00 -41.67
CA ILE A 793 4.80 -31.20 -40.31
C ILE A 793 5.91 -31.63 -39.35
N THR A 794 6.88 -32.45 -39.81
CA THR A 794 8.04 -32.85 -39.00
C THR A 794 8.92 -31.64 -38.67
N VAL A 795 9.12 -30.72 -39.62
CA VAL A 795 9.87 -29.47 -39.38
C VAL A 795 9.12 -28.56 -38.40
N CYS A 796 7.81 -28.39 -38.56
CA CYS A 796 6.97 -27.64 -37.60
C CYS A 796 7.02 -28.26 -36.19
N MET A 797 7.01 -29.58 -36.09
CA MET A 797 7.17 -30.30 -34.82
C MET A 797 8.53 -30.01 -34.19
N ILE A 798 9.63 -30.07 -34.96
CA ILE A 798 10.99 -29.77 -34.49
C ILE A 798 11.08 -28.33 -33.96
N LEU A 799 10.55 -27.36 -34.71
CA LEU A 799 10.50 -25.95 -34.29
C LEU A 799 9.73 -25.79 -32.98
N ASN A 800 8.54 -26.39 -32.88
CA ASN A 800 7.71 -26.32 -31.68
C ASN A 800 8.41 -26.96 -30.47
N HIS A 801 9.05 -28.12 -30.63
CA HIS A 801 9.82 -28.79 -29.59
C HIS A 801 11.03 -27.97 -29.12
N ALA A 802 11.71 -27.30 -30.05
CA ALA A 802 12.83 -26.43 -29.73
C ALA A 802 12.38 -25.21 -28.90
N LEU A 803 11.36 -24.49 -29.38
CA LEU A 803 10.78 -23.34 -28.67
C LEU A 803 10.22 -23.73 -27.30
N SER A 804 9.52 -24.88 -27.21
CA SER A 804 9.01 -25.42 -25.95
C SER A 804 10.16 -25.69 -24.97
N GLY A 805 11.25 -26.32 -25.40
CA GLY A 805 12.41 -26.56 -24.54
C GLY A 805 13.08 -25.27 -24.02
N ILE A 806 13.17 -24.23 -24.85
CA ILE A 806 13.66 -22.92 -24.43
C ILE A 806 12.69 -22.28 -23.42
N ALA A 807 11.38 -22.32 -23.69
CA ALA A 807 10.37 -21.82 -22.76
C ALA A 807 10.44 -22.53 -21.40
N VAL A 808 10.62 -23.85 -21.37
CA VAL A 808 10.82 -24.63 -20.13
C VAL A 808 12.04 -24.12 -19.35
N SER A 809 13.17 -23.88 -20.02
CA SER A 809 14.38 -23.34 -19.37
C SER A 809 14.17 -21.94 -18.78
N MET A 810 13.42 -21.09 -19.48
CA MET A 810 13.08 -19.75 -19.02
C MET A 810 12.11 -19.78 -17.83
N VAL A 811 11.10 -20.67 -17.84
CA VAL A 811 10.23 -20.88 -16.67
C VAL A 811 11.05 -21.36 -15.47
N MET A 812 12.02 -22.27 -15.66
CA MET A 812 12.87 -22.73 -14.56
C MET A 812 13.84 -21.64 -14.06
N LYS A 813 14.27 -20.68 -14.89
CA LYS A 813 15.12 -19.55 -14.48
C LYS A 813 14.33 -18.47 -13.73
N TYR A 814 13.20 -18.04 -14.30
CA TYR A 814 12.46 -16.85 -13.87
C TYR A 814 11.27 -17.17 -12.96
N ALA A 815 10.74 -18.38 -13.02
CA ALA A 815 9.74 -18.92 -12.10
C ALA A 815 10.33 -20.18 -11.45
N ASP A 816 9.52 -21.22 -11.23
CA ASP A 816 9.92 -22.47 -10.57
C ASP A 816 9.42 -23.69 -11.39
N ASN A 817 10.04 -24.88 -11.24
CA ASN A 817 9.60 -26.10 -11.93
C ASN A 817 8.17 -26.52 -11.55
N ILE A 818 7.65 -26.02 -10.41
CA ILE A 818 6.24 -26.15 -10.02
C ILE A 818 5.33 -25.42 -11.02
N VAL A 819 5.67 -24.19 -11.42
CA VAL A 819 4.90 -23.41 -12.41
C VAL A 819 4.87 -24.14 -13.75
N LYS A 820 6.00 -24.74 -14.16
CA LYS A 820 6.04 -25.60 -15.35
C LYS A 820 5.05 -26.76 -15.26
N VAL A 821 4.97 -27.45 -14.12
CA VAL A 821 4.00 -28.54 -13.92
C VAL A 821 2.55 -28.04 -14.14
N TYR A 822 2.19 -26.91 -13.54
CA TYR A 822 0.88 -26.29 -13.75
C TYR A 822 0.64 -25.86 -15.21
N SER A 823 1.62 -25.24 -15.88
CA SER A 823 1.53 -24.89 -17.30
C SER A 823 1.28 -26.12 -18.16
N THR A 824 1.96 -27.23 -17.88
CA THR A 824 1.74 -28.48 -18.62
C THR A 824 0.36 -29.07 -18.35
N SER A 825 -0.17 -28.96 -17.12
CA SER A 825 -1.54 -29.38 -16.79
C SER A 825 -2.61 -28.57 -17.53
N VAL A 826 -2.47 -27.24 -17.57
CA VAL A 826 -3.37 -26.36 -18.32
C VAL A 826 -3.26 -26.60 -19.82
N ALA A 827 -2.03 -26.83 -20.34
CA ALA A 827 -1.80 -27.15 -21.74
C ALA A 827 -2.54 -28.42 -22.16
N MET A 828 -2.61 -29.44 -21.30
CA MET A 828 -3.36 -30.67 -21.58
C MET A 828 -4.86 -30.41 -21.75
N LEU A 829 -5.45 -29.55 -20.91
CA LEU A 829 -6.87 -29.17 -21.05
C LEU A 829 -7.10 -28.39 -22.36
N LEU A 830 -6.19 -27.48 -22.70
CA LEU A 830 -6.25 -26.72 -23.94
C LEU A 830 -6.13 -27.63 -25.18
N THR A 831 -5.22 -28.60 -25.17
CA THR A 831 -5.09 -29.61 -26.24
C THR A 831 -6.39 -30.39 -26.43
N ALA A 832 -7.07 -30.78 -25.34
CA ALA A 832 -8.33 -31.50 -25.42
C ALA A 832 -9.43 -30.66 -26.08
N ILE A 833 -9.57 -29.38 -25.69
CA ILE A 833 -10.52 -28.44 -26.31
C ILE A 833 -10.21 -28.27 -27.81
N VAL A 834 -8.95 -28.01 -28.16
CA VAL A 834 -8.55 -27.86 -29.57
C VAL A 834 -8.81 -29.15 -30.37
N SER A 835 -8.63 -30.30 -29.74
CA SER A 835 -8.89 -31.60 -30.38
C SER A 835 -10.37 -31.84 -30.69
N VAL A 836 -11.31 -31.26 -29.93
CA VAL A 836 -12.75 -31.27 -30.27
C VAL A 836 -12.98 -30.62 -31.62
N PHE A 837 -12.40 -29.43 -31.83
CA PHE A 837 -12.60 -28.68 -33.09
C PHE A 837 -11.87 -29.30 -34.28
N LEU A 838 -10.66 -29.84 -34.06
CA LEU A 838 -9.85 -30.40 -35.14
C LEU A 838 -10.26 -31.82 -35.54
N PHE A 839 -10.77 -32.63 -34.61
CA PHE A 839 -11.03 -34.05 -34.82
C PHE A 839 -12.47 -34.49 -34.50
N GLY A 840 -13.35 -33.57 -34.09
CA GLY A 840 -14.76 -33.88 -33.82
C GLY A 840 -15.01 -34.71 -32.56
N PHE A 841 -14.08 -34.74 -31.60
CA PHE A 841 -14.24 -35.50 -30.36
C PHE A 841 -15.30 -34.88 -29.44
N HIS A 842 -16.06 -35.72 -28.73
CA HIS A 842 -16.98 -35.26 -27.67
C HIS A 842 -16.29 -35.25 -26.31
N LEU A 843 -16.42 -34.14 -25.57
CA LEU A 843 -15.91 -34.02 -24.20
C LEU A 843 -16.75 -34.86 -23.24
N SER A 844 -16.12 -35.73 -22.46
CA SER A 844 -16.79 -36.59 -21.49
C SER A 844 -17.16 -35.81 -20.21
N LEU A 845 -18.10 -36.35 -19.41
CA LEU A 845 -18.36 -35.81 -18.06
C LEU A 845 -17.10 -35.83 -17.19
N ALA A 846 -16.27 -36.87 -17.34
CA ALA A 846 -14.99 -36.98 -16.65
C ALA A 846 -14.03 -35.84 -17.03
N PHE A 847 -14.04 -35.38 -18.29
CA PHE A 847 -13.29 -34.19 -18.72
C PHE A 847 -13.70 -32.93 -17.95
N PHE A 848 -15.01 -32.66 -17.81
CA PHE A 848 -15.50 -31.48 -17.09
C PHE A 848 -15.18 -31.54 -15.59
N LEU A 849 -15.40 -32.69 -14.95
CA LEU A 849 -15.07 -32.90 -13.54
C LEU A 849 -13.57 -32.76 -13.30
N GLY A 850 -12.74 -33.40 -14.13
CA GLY A 850 -11.28 -33.31 -14.04
C GLY A 850 -10.77 -31.88 -14.26
N SER A 851 -11.31 -31.16 -15.24
CA SER A 851 -10.96 -29.74 -15.51
C SER A 851 -11.29 -28.82 -14.33
N THR A 852 -12.41 -29.09 -13.65
CA THR A 852 -12.82 -28.35 -12.45
C THR A 852 -11.85 -28.60 -11.31
N VAL A 853 -11.48 -29.87 -11.07
CA VAL A 853 -10.50 -30.25 -10.05
C VAL A 853 -9.12 -29.64 -10.34
N VAL A 854 -8.67 -29.62 -11.60
CA VAL A 854 -7.41 -28.96 -11.99
C VAL A 854 -7.47 -27.45 -11.69
N SER A 855 -8.59 -26.80 -11.98
CA SER A 855 -8.78 -25.36 -11.71
C SER A 855 -8.72 -25.05 -10.21
N VAL A 856 -9.39 -25.87 -9.39
CA VAL A 856 -9.34 -25.77 -7.92
C VAL A 856 -7.93 -26.03 -7.39
N ALA A 857 -7.21 -27.02 -7.93
CA ALA A 857 -5.84 -27.32 -7.54
C ALA A 857 -4.87 -26.16 -7.82
N VAL A 858 -5.00 -25.50 -8.98
CA VAL A 858 -4.23 -24.29 -9.32
C VAL A 858 -4.54 -23.15 -8.33
N TYR A 859 -5.82 -22.93 -8.03
CA TYR A 859 -6.26 -21.88 -7.09
C TYR A 859 -5.76 -22.13 -5.66
N LEU A 860 -5.92 -23.35 -5.14
CA LEU A 860 -5.45 -23.72 -3.80
C LEU A 860 -3.94 -23.53 -3.64
N HIS A 861 -3.16 -23.84 -4.68
CA HIS A 861 -1.72 -23.60 -4.68
C HIS A 861 -1.37 -22.11 -4.61
N SER A 862 -2.14 -21.25 -5.28
CA SER A 862 -1.93 -19.79 -5.26
C SER A 862 -2.18 -19.17 -3.88
N ILE A 863 -3.07 -19.76 -3.08
CA ILE A 863 -3.41 -19.31 -1.72
C ILE A 863 -2.48 -19.94 -0.67
N GLY A 864 -1.99 -21.15 -0.92
CA GLY A 864 -1.12 -21.87 -0.01
C GLY A 864 0.22 -21.14 0.16
N LYS A 865 0.35 -20.35 1.23
CA LYS A 865 1.65 -19.77 1.63
C LYS A 865 2.64 -20.91 1.93
N PRO A 866 3.86 -20.88 1.37
CA PRO A 866 4.88 -21.87 1.73
C PRO A 866 5.23 -21.75 3.21
N GLN A 867 5.24 -22.87 3.94
CA GLN A 867 5.68 -22.91 5.33
C GLN A 867 7.21 -22.69 5.38
N ARG A 868 7.67 -21.76 6.22
CA ARG A 868 9.10 -21.44 6.38
C ARG A 868 9.90 -22.63 6.96
#